data_AF-A0A3C7Z8H1-F1
#
_entry.id   AF-A0A3C7Z8H1-F1
#
_cell.length_a   1.000
_cell.length_b   1.000
_cell.length_c   1.000
_cell.angle_alpha   90.00
_cell.angle_beta   90.00
_cell.angle_gamma   90.00
#
_symmetry.space_group_name_H-M   'P 1'
#
loop_
_entity.id
_entity.type
_entity.pdbx_description
1 polymer ?
#
loop_
_entity_poly.entity_id
_entity_poly.type
_entity_poly.pdbx_seq_one_letter_code
_entity_poly.pdbx_strand_id
1 'polypeptide(L)'
;MKRKRFFITQTFLTLKHTPKWVYALSGGIAVGVLALYAAVFIVAKPLSFSYDTESCIPQLLLFPELQKAPSLDGFSIHTDGEVRVGSLGLFSTELCITPTTSPVAGQQVFAVSLFGWGLYAKNIALQVPEAPVVTMALQRGTKIPVNHPLTFPISSTDTVHSYVVREGDAKAPCDVEEQEVVCAVPVLKLRHGYEYTLAIERSFKGEDSAMPLGSVDVVTVDPVGITDSAVQNGQILYAAPESFTFTTNKQVKEAQAILTVAGETIPTTLRYDDASFTVQLSQHLPREAEVQLTISTIEAVDGGILPEPVTYTFTTSGGPKVQSVSVGASRVGQNERIIMTFDQPIVDGIDITRYVAVYGVQGFVERIAPHQVAITLSSAPLCAPFTLTVREALQSASNGWFSDEGWTHTSRVTCGYSQVIGHSVRGRPITAHYFGSGNTTILFTGGIHGSEPSSTTTMEAWAEYLYGAAYELPAHTSVVVVPAVNPDGIAAGTRNNAHNVNLARNFPSANWKADIETASGVLPGGGGVSPGSEPEAAALIALTRTLRPRLEVSFHAQGSLVGANKYADSVPIGEGYAKMVGYKTMFYNAEAVMGYSITGEYEEWMGEEMNIPALLIELPTLSGNYFSAQRSALLTTVAQ
;
A
#
# COMPACT_ATOMS: atom_id res chain seq x y z
N MET A 1 -84.34 110.94 -14.99
CA MET A 1 -85.52 110.59 -14.17
C MET A 1 -85.07 110.21 -12.75
N LYS A 2 -85.54 110.96 -11.74
CA LYS A 2 -85.59 110.74 -10.26
C LYS A 2 -84.41 110.00 -9.56
N ARG A 3 -83.56 110.74 -8.80
CA ARG A 3 -83.50 110.85 -7.30
C ARG A 3 -83.15 109.52 -6.60
N LYS A 4 -82.09 109.39 -5.78
CA LYS A 4 -81.69 110.22 -4.63
C LYS A 4 -80.17 110.15 -4.34
N ARG A 5 -79.59 111.31 -3.99
CA ARG A 5 -78.35 111.48 -3.20
C ARG A 5 -78.67 111.32 -1.72
N PHE A 6 -77.75 110.78 -0.92
CA PHE A 6 -77.67 110.98 0.53
C PHE A 6 -76.20 110.98 1.01
N PHE A 7 -75.80 112.11 1.61
CA PHE A 7 -74.82 112.38 2.70
C PHE A 7 -73.46 111.65 2.73
N ILE A 8 -72.32 112.33 2.51
CA ILE A 8 -71.54 113.23 3.42
C ILE A 8 -70.75 112.46 4.51
N THR A 9 -69.44 112.38 4.29
CA THR A 9 -68.32 112.82 5.16
C THR A 9 -68.26 112.42 6.65
N GLN A 10 -67.05 112.04 7.09
CA GLN A 10 -66.51 111.88 8.45
C GLN A 10 -66.50 110.46 9.07
N THR A 11 -65.36 109.77 8.96
CA THR A 11 -64.77 109.01 10.08
C THR A 11 -63.23 108.97 9.99
N PHE A 12 -62.61 110.15 9.86
CA PHE A 12 -61.24 110.38 10.35
C PHE A 12 -61.39 111.02 11.72
N LEU A 13 -61.48 110.23 12.79
CA LEU A 13 -61.27 110.65 14.18
C LEU A 13 -61.57 109.48 15.12
N THR A 14 -60.56 108.69 15.45
CA THR A 14 -60.40 107.99 16.75
C THR A 14 -59.01 107.33 16.79
N LEU A 15 -57.96 108.14 16.70
CA LEU A 15 -56.59 107.76 17.07
C LEU A 15 -55.81 109.04 17.40
N LYS A 16 -56.40 109.91 18.24
CA LYS A 16 -55.72 111.11 18.78
C LYS A 16 -55.51 111.10 20.30
N HIS A 17 -55.76 109.94 20.94
CA HIS A 17 -55.34 109.67 22.32
C HIS A 17 -54.90 108.20 22.48
N THR A 18 -54.02 107.70 21.60
CA THR A 18 -53.22 106.52 21.94
C THR A 18 -52.07 106.98 22.85
N PRO A 19 -52.05 106.61 24.14
CA PRO A 19 -50.98 107.00 25.03
C PRO A 19 -49.65 106.47 24.49
N LYS A 20 -48.57 107.26 24.61
CA LYS A 20 -47.25 106.96 24.01
C LYS A 20 -46.70 105.55 24.35
N TRP A 21 -47.18 104.93 25.44
CA TRP A 21 -46.84 103.56 25.79
C TRP A 21 -47.36 102.50 24.79
N VAL A 22 -48.46 102.74 24.06
CA VAL A 22 -48.98 101.78 23.06
C VAL A 22 -48.08 101.68 21.83
N TYR A 23 -47.46 102.79 21.40
CA TYR A 23 -46.45 102.78 20.34
C TYR A 23 -45.11 102.18 20.80
N ALA A 24 -44.75 102.36 22.07
CA ALA A 24 -43.60 101.67 22.67
C ALA A 24 -43.86 100.16 22.84
N LEU A 25 -45.10 99.75 23.16
CA LEU A 25 -45.50 98.35 23.29
C LEU A 25 -45.59 97.66 21.93
N SER A 26 -46.16 98.29 20.90
CA SER A 26 -46.23 97.72 19.54
C SER A 26 -44.87 97.73 18.85
N GLY A 27 -44.03 98.74 19.07
CA GLY A 27 -42.63 98.73 18.66
C GLY A 27 -41.81 97.66 19.38
N GLY A 28 -42.01 97.47 20.69
CA GLY A 28 -41.38 96.40 21.48
C GLY A 28 -41.82 95.00 21.08
N ILE A 29 -43.11 94.80 20.77
CA ILE A 29 -43.64 93.54 20.22
C ILE A 29 -43.11 93.30 18.80
N ALA A 30 -43.06 94.31 17.93
CA ALA A 30 -42.51 94.15 16.59
C ALA A 30 -41.01 93.82 16.61
N VAL A 31 -40.23 94.49 17.47
CA VAL A 31 -38.81 94.18 17.68
C VAL A 31 -38.65 92.80 18.34
N GLY A 32 -39.50 92.43 19.29
CA GLY A 32 -39.51 91.11 19.92
C GLY A 32 -39.87 89.98 18.95
N VAL A 33 -40.85 90.19 18.06
CA VAL A 33 -41.24 89.25 17.01
C VAL A 33 -40.17 89.16 15.92
N LEU A 34 -39.54 90.28 15.54
CA LEU A 34 -38.41 90.27 14.61
C LEU A 34 -37.16 89.60 15.21
N ALA A 35 -36.89 89.80 16.50
CA ALA A 35 -35.80 89.12 17.21
C ALA A 35 -36.08 87.62 17.38
N LEU A 36 -37.33 87.23 17.67
CA LEU A 36 -37.77 85.84 17.73
C LEU A 36 -37.71 85.17 16.34
N TYR A 37 -38.14 85.87 15.29
CA TYR A 37 -38.01 85.43 13.90
C TYR A 37 -36.53 85.25 13.51
N ALA A 38 -35.67 86.21 13.86
CA ALA A 38 -34.23 86.10 13.65
C ALA A 38 -33.63 84.91 14.40
N ALA A 39 -33.97 84.71 15.68
CA ALA A 39 -33.48 83.59 16.49
C ALA A 39 -33.94 82.23 15.95
N VAL A 40 -35.17 82.13 15.41
CA VAL A 40 -35.74 80.87 14.92
C VAL A 40 -35.32 80.55 13.49
N PHE A 41 -35.21 81.54 12.59
CA PHE A 41 -34.99 81.30 11.17
C PHE A 41 -33.58 81.64 10.68
N ILE A 42 -32.85 82.55 11.33
CA ILE A 42 -31.49 82.95 10.90
C ILE A 42 -30.44 82.02 11.52
N VAL A 43 -30.59 81.61 12.79
CA VAL A 43 -29.64 80.69 13.44
C VAL A 43 -29.78 79.28 12.87
N ALA A 44 -28.67 78.77 12.33
CA ALA A 44 -28.62 77.42 11.78
C ALA A 44 -28.78 76.38 12.90
N LYS A 45 -29.69 75.41 12.71
CA LYS A 45 -29.80 74.27 13.63
C LYS A 45 -28.70 73.25 13.32
N PRO A 46 -27.97 72.74 14.32
CA PRO A 46 -26.96 71.71 14.09
C PRO A 46 -27.63 70.36 13.77
N LEU A 47 -27.08 69.66 12.78
CA LEU A 47 -27.39 68.27 12.44
C LEU A 47 -26.05 67.54 12.29
N SER A 48 -25.83 66.46 13.03
CA SER A 48 -24.61 65.66 12.92
C SER A 48 -24.92 64.39 12.14
N PHE A 49 -24.10 64.09 11.13
CA PHE A 49 -24.20 62.84 10.40
C PHE A 49 -23.62 61.67 11.22
N SER A 50 -24.25 60.51 11.11
CA SER A 50 -23.86 59.24 11.72
C SER A 50 -23.66 58.18 10.63
N TYR A 51 -22.56 57.44 10.72
CA TYR A 51 -22.27 56.29 9.84
C TYR A 51 -22.90 55.00 10.33
N ASP A 52 -23.46 54.99 11.54
CA ASP A 52 -24.06 53.82 12.17
C ASP A 52 -25.59 53.84 11.98
N THR A 53 -26.21 54.95 12.38
CA THR A 53 -27.66 55.15 12.39
C THR A 53 -28.11 56.25 11.44
N GLU A 54 -29.40 56.30 11.17
CA GLU A 54 -30.01 57.41 10.43
C GLU A 54 -29.78 58.76 11.15
N SER A 55 -29.58 59.82 10.37
CA SER A 55 -29.21 61.14 10.87
C SER A 55 -30.38 62.11 10.76
N CYS A 56 -31.09 62.30 11.88
CA CYS A 56 -32.31 63.12 11.96
C CYS A 56 -32.22 64.23 13.01
N ILE A 57 -32.94 65.33 12.78
CA ILE A 57 -33.15 66.39 13.78
C ILE A 57 -34.63 66.71 13.98
N PRO A 58 -35.04 67.07 15.21
CA PRO A 58 -36.37 67.61 15.47
C PRO A 58 -36.58 68.94 14.75
N GLN A 59 -37.43 68.92 13.73
CA GLN A 59 -37.73 70.07 12.90
C GLN A 59 -39.16 69.98 12.37
N LEU A 60 -40.03 70.84 12.92
CA LEU A 60 -41.39 70.98 12.40
C LEU A 60 -41.33 71.56 10.98
N LEU A 61 -41.83 70.81 10.00
CA LEU A 61 -41.91 71.21 8.59
C LEU A 61 -43.35 71.06 8.12
N LEU A 62 -43.92 72.12 7.55
CA LEU A 62 -45.24 72.06 6.91
C LEU A 62 -45.09 71.49 5.50
N PHE A 63 -46.06 70.71 5.02
CA PHE A 63 -46.04 70.12 3.68
C PHE A 63 -44.69 69.46 3.32
N PRO A 64 -44.29 68.39 4.05
CA PRO A 64 -42.97 67.76 3.92
C PRO A 64 -42.56 67.44 2.47
N GLU A 65 -43.50 66.97 1.65
CA GLU A 65 -43.28 66.59 0.25
C GLU A 65 -42.88 67.77 -0.66
N LEU A 66 -43.13 69.00 -0.22
CA LEU A 66 -42.82 70.23 -0.96
C LEU A 66 -41.53 70.89 -0.45
N GLN A 67 -40.89 70.32 0.57
CA GLN A 67 -39.63 70.82 1.11
C GLN A 67 -38.49 70.52 0.14
N LYS A 68 -37.62 71.52 -0.09
CA LYS A 68 -36.43 71.38 -0.93
C LYS A 68 -35.21 71.93 -0.23
N ALA A 69 -34.07 71.31 -0.50
CA ALA A 69 -32.73 71.73 -0.07
C ALA A 69 -31.79 71.85 -1.28
N PRO A 70 -31.95 72.87 -2.14
CA PRO A 70 -31.24 72.95 -3.41
C PRO A 70 -29.72 73.17 -3.28
N SER A 71 -29.24 73.57 -2.10
CA SER A 71 -27.82 73.80 -1.81
C SER A 71 -27.19 72.67 -0.99
N LEU A 72 -27.90 71.56 -0.78
CA LEU A 72 -27.37 70.35 -0.15
C LEU A 72 -26.70 69.48 -1.22
N ASP A 73 -25.46 69.08 -0.97
CA ASP A 73 -24.63 68.35 -1.93
C ASP A 73 -24.24 67.01 -1.32
N GLY A 74 -24.26 65.93 -2.11
CA GLY A 74 -23.98 64.56 -1.64
C GLY A 74 -25.03 63.93 -0.71
N PHE A 75 -26.12 64.62 -0.38
CA PHE A 75 -27.21 64.12 0.46
C PHE A 75 -28.59 64.48 -0.11
N SER A 76 -29.56 63.61 0.11
CA SER A 76 -30.99 63.90 -0.02
C SER A 76 -31.59 64.16 1.36
N ILE A 77 -32.63 64.99 1.40
CA ILE A 77 -33.46 65.16 2.59
C ILE A 77 -34.71 64.29 2.48
N HIS A 78 -35.16 63.78 3.61
CA HIS A 78 -36.48 63.22 3.78
C HIS A 78 -37.00 63.55 5.17
N THR A 79 -38.26 63.26 5.42
CA THR A 79 -38.97 63.65 6.63
C THR A 79 -39.52 62.41 7.33
N ASP A 80 -39.53 62.44 8.66
CA ASP A 80 -40.09 61.37 9.48
C ASP A 80 -41.00 61.92 10.60
N GLY A 81 -41.89 61.09 11.14
CA GLY A 81 -42.91 61.51 12.09
C GLY A 81 -44.04 62.34 11.45
N GLU A 82 -44.42 62.00 10.22
CA GLU A 82 -45.41 62.75 9.45
C GLU A 82 -46.86 62.55 9.90
N VAL A 83 -47.62 63.65 9.95
CA VAL A 83 -49.08 63.64 10.07
C VAL A 83 -49.70 63.95 8.71
N ARG A 84 -50.43 62.98 8.16
CA ARG A 84 -50.94 63.01 6.78
C ARG A 84 -52.47 63.07 6.76
N VAL A 85 -53.02 63.75 5.75
CA VAL A 85 -54.46 63.71 5.43
C VAL A 85 -54.60 63.31 3.96
N GLY A 86 -55.08 62.09 3.71
CA GLY A 86 -55.04 61.49 2.38
C GLY A 86 -53.60 61.27 1.92
N SER A 87 -53.30 61.62 0.67
CA SER A 87 -51.93 61.54 0.13
C SER A 87 -51.04 62.70 0.56
N LEU A 88 -51.59 63.78 1.13
CA LEU A 88 -50.84 65.00 1.43
C LEU A 88 -50.32 64.99 2.88
N GLY A 89 -49.01 65.11 3.05
CA GLY A 89 -48.41 65.39 4.36
C GLY A 89 -48.75 66.81 4.81
N LEU A 90 -49.34 66.98 6.00
CA LEU A 90 -49.63 68.31 6.55
C LEU A 90 -48.43 68.88 7.28
N PHE A 91 -47.81 68.08 8.14
CA PHE A 91 -46.56 68.43 8.80
C PHE A 91 -45.73 67.21 9.16
N SER A 92 -44.42 67.40 9.25
CA SER A 92 -43.43 66.45 9.77
C SER A 92 -42.82 67.00 11.06
N THR A 93 -42.44 66.12 11.99
CA THR A 93 -41.71 66.51 13.21
C THR A 93 -40.20 66.37 13.09
N GLU A 94 -39.72 65.60 12.11
CA GLU A 94 -38.29 65.34 11.91
C GLU A 94 -37.86 65.60 10.47
N LEU A 95 -36.61 66.02 10.35
CA LEU A 95 -35.88 66.16 9.10
C LEU A 95 -34.67 65.25 9.17
N CYS A 96 -34.60 64.31 8.25
CA CYS A 96 -33.53 63.34 8.12
C CYS A 96 -32.74 63.58 6.83
N ILE A 97 -31.51 63.09 6.79
CA ILE A 97 -30.66 63.10 5.60
C ILE A 97 -30.21 61.70 5.26
N THR A 98 -30.14 61.41 3.96
CA THR A 98 -29.58 60.16 3.43
C THR A 98 -28.45 60.50 2.46
N PRO A 99 -27.26 59.91 2.57
CA PRO A 99 -26.19 60.14 1.61
C PRO A 99 -26.59 59.59 0.23
N THR A 100 -26.32 60.35 -0.82
CA THR A 100 -26.50 59.93 -2.21
C THR A 100 -25.18 59.59 -2.91
N THR A 101 -24.06 60.02 -2.31
CA THR A 101 -22.68 59.69 -2.67
C THR A 101 -21.88 59.47 -1.39
N SER A 102 -20.63 58.99 -1.47
CA SER A 102 -19.78 58.85 -0.27
C SER A 102 -19.65 60.19 0.49
N PRO A 103 -20.03 60.26 1.80
CA PRO A 103 -20.01 61.50 2.56
C PRO A 103 -18.62 62.13 2.68
N VAL A 104 -18.50 63.43 2.41
CA VAL A 104 -17.25 64.20 2.57
C VAL A 104 -17.24 64.90 3.93
N ALA A 105 -16.20 64.66 4.72
CA ALA A 105 -16.04 65.27 6.05
C ALA A 105 -15.97 66.80 5.97
N GLY A 106 -16.66 67.48 6.89
CA GLY A 106 -16.72 68.94 6.91
C GLY A 106 -18.05 69.47 7.39
N GLN A 107 -18.21 70.79 7.26
CA GLN A 107 -19.43 71.49 7.62
C GLN A 107 -20.08 72.09 6.38
N GLN A 108 -21.37 71.79 6.19
CA GLN A 108 -22.19 72.39 5.13
C GLN A 108 -23.40 73.07 5.75
N VAL A 109 -23.68 74.31 5.34
CA VAL A 109 -24.91 75.01 5.73
C VAL A 109 -25.84 75.03 4.54
N PHE A 110 -27.05 74.52 4.72
CA PHE A 110 -28.09 74.52 3.69
C PHE A 110 -29.40 75.03 4.27
N ALA A 111 -30.28 75.51 3.40
CA ALA A 111 -31.59 75.99 3.79
C ALA A 111 -32.66 75.02 3.28
N VAL A 112 -33.57 74.63 4.17
CA VAL A 112 -34.76 73.85 3.82
C VAL A 112 -35.94 74.80 3.74
N SER A 113 -36.66 74.78 2.62
CA SER A 113 -37.83 75.62 2.45
C SER A 113 -38.89 75.03 1.51
N LEU A 114 -40.12 75.53 1.68
CA LEU A 114 -41.24 75.22 0.81
C LEU A 114 -40.96 75.66 -0.61
N PHE A 115 -41.01 74.71 -1.55
CA PHE A 115 -40.73 74.90 -2.97
C PHE A 115 -39.33 75.43 -3.31
N GLY A 116 -38.41 75.52 -2.33
CA GLY A 116 -37.11 76.18 -2.48
C GLY A 116 -37.18 77.71 -2.45
N TRP A 117 -38.28 78.30 -1.99
CA TRP A 117 -38.43 79.76 -1.89
C TRP A 117 -37.75 80.29 -0.62
N GLY A 118 -37.14 81.49 -0.69
CA GLY A 118 -36.37 82.06 0.43
C GLY A 118 -37.20 82.57 1.62
N LEU A 119 -38.53 82.56 1.51
CA LEU A 119 -39.44 82.95 2.60
C LEU A 119 -39.65 81.77 3.56
N TYR A 120 -39.40 81.97 4.86
CA TYR A 120 -39.45 80.94 5.92
C TYR A 120 -38.45 79.79 5.76
N ALA A 121 -37.34 80.01 5.04
CA ALA A 121 -36.29 79.02 4.91
C ALA A 121 -35.61 78.77 6.27
N LYS A 122 -35.43 77.49 6.62
CA LYS A 122 -34.73 77.08 7.84
C LYS A 122 -33.31 76.68 7.51
N ASN A 123 -32.34 77.43 8.03
CA ASN A 123 -30.93 77.06 7.92
C ASN A 123 -30.60 75.88 8.83
N ILE A 124 -29.94 74.87 8.27
CA ILE A 124 -29.40 73.69 8.94
C ILE A 124 -27.89 73.66 8.71
N ALA A 125 -27.12 73.46 9.77
CA ALA A 125 -25.69 73.26 9.73
C ALA A 125 -25.41 71.76 9.88
N LEU A 126 -25.16 71.09 8.76
CA LEU A 126 -24.75 69.69 8.72
C LEU A 126 -23.26 69.58 9.05
N GLN A 127 -22.94 68.81 10.07
CA GLN A 127 -21.59 68.40 10.41
C GLN A 127 -21.40 66.93 10.03
N VAL A 128 -20.54 66.67 9.04
CA VAL A 128 -20.14 65.33 8.65
C VAL A 128 -18.81 65.00 9.33
N PRO A 129 -18.75 63.98 10.21
CA PRO A 129 -17.48 63.55 10.82
C PRO A 129 -16.58 62.87 9.79
N GLU A 130 -15.32 62.60 10.15
CA GLU A 130 -14.45 61.75 9.33
C GLU A 130 -15.04 60.34 9.19
N ALA A 131 -14.88 59.74 8.02
CA ALA A 131 -15.39 58.40 7.76
C ALA A 131 -14.67 57.37 8.65
N PRO A 132 -15.35 56.27 9.04
CA PRO A 132 -14.75 55.23 9.88
C PRO A 132 -13.44 54.70 9.29
N VAL A 133 -12.41 54.62 10.13
CA VAL A 133 -11.05 54.25 9.74
C VAL A 133 -10.83 52.78 10.05
N VAL A 134 -10.54 52.00 9.01
CA VAL A 134 -10.11 50.60 9.15
C VAL A 134 -8.62 50.57 9.45
N THR A 135 -8.24 49.92 10.54
CA THR A 135 -6.84 49.79 10.95
C THR A 135 -6.24 48.52 10.37
N MET A 136 -5.20 48.68 9.56
CA MET A 136 -4.39 47.56 9.06
C MET A 136 -3.49 47.04 10.18
N ALA A 137 -4.04 46.17 11.04
CA ALA A 137 -3.33 45.60 12.18
C ALA A 137 -2.34 44.48 11.80
N LEU A 138 -2.42 43.96 10.56
CA LEU A 138 -1.58 42.87 10.09
C LEU A 138 -0.18 43.37 9.71
N GLN A 139 0.84 42.71 10.23
CA GLN A 139 2.23 42.97 9.84
C GLN A 139 2.58 42.28 8.52
N ARG A 140 3.57 42.83 7.81
CA ARG A 140 4.11 42.20 6.60
C ARG A 140 4.59 40.79 6.91
N GLY A 141 4.13 39.81 6.14
CA GLY A 141 4.47 38.40 6.31
C GLY A 141 3.67 37.66 7.38
N THR A 142 2.60 38.26 7.92
CA THR A 142 1.70 37.57 8.86
C THR A 142 1.17 36.29 8.21
N LYS A 143 1.24 35.16 8.94
CA LYS A 143 0.68 33.89 8.49
C LYS A 143 -0.83 33.88 8.70
N ILE A 144 -1.60 33.73 7.62
CA ILE A 144 -3.06 33.65 7.67
C ILE A 144 -3.57 32.28 7.21
N PRO A 145 -4.54 31.68 7.92
CA PRO A 145 -5.25 30.51 7.42
C PRO A 145 -6.12 30.87 6.20
N VAL A 146 -6.30 29.91 5.29
CA VAL A 146 -7.13 30.11 4.09
C VAL A 146 -8.60 29.76 4.31
N ASN A 147 -8.93 29.09 5.42
CA ASN A 147 -10.26 28.60 5.78
C ASN A 147 -10.96 29.41 6.88
N HIS A 148 -10.31 30.44 7.44
CA HIS A 148 -10.89 31.33 8.45
C HIS A 148 -11.06 32.75 7.87
N PRO A 149 -12.03 33.53 8.39
CA PRO A 149 -12.17 34.93 7.99
C PRO A 149 -10.97 35.77 8.47
N LEU A 150 -10.74 36.88 7.79
CA LEU A 150 -9.74 37.87 8.17
C LEU A 150 -10.43 39.09 8.77
N THR A 151 -10.02 39.50 9.98
CA THR A 151 -10.66 40.61 10.69
C THR A 151 -9.77 41.84 10.72
N PHE A 152 -10.39 43.01 10.60
CA PHE A 152 -9.73 44.32 10.71
C PHE A 152 -10.49 45.22 11.69
N PRO A 153 -9.84 45.82 12.71
CA PRO A 153 -10.50 46.77 13.58
C PRO A 153 -10.97 48.01 12.81
N ILE A 154 -12.16 48.52 13.13
CA ILE A 154 -12.68 49.78 12.58
C ILE A 154 -13.01 50.75 13.71
N SER A 155 -12.71 52.04 13.53
CA SER A 155 -12.85 53.07 14.57
C SER A 155 -14.28 53.25 15.10
N SER A 156 -15.28 52.90 14.29
CA SER A 156 -16.70 52.95 14.60
C SER A 156 -17.47 52.10 13.57
N THR A 157 -18.69 51.70 13.89
CA THR A 157 -19.57 50.99 12.96
C THR A 157 -19.83 51.81 11.70
N ASP A 158 -19.99 51.13 10.55
CA ASP A 158 -20.25 51.74 9.25
C ASP A 158 -21.31 50.94 8.49
N THR A 159 -22.54 51.48 8.44
CA THR A 159 -23.67 50.92 7.68
C THR A 159 -23.86 51.61 6.32
N VAL A 160 -23.00 52.59 6.02
CA VAL A 160 -23.08 53.44 4.83
C VAL A 160 -22.21 52.86 3.71
N HIS A 161 -21.05 52.32 4.05
CA HIS A 161 -20.12 51.73 3.10
C HIS A 161 -20.17 50.19 3.07
N SER A 162 -19.66 49.62 1.98
CA SER A 162 -19.36 48.20 1.85
C SER A 162 -17.86 47.98 1.77
N TYR A 163 -17.39 46.86 2.32
CA TYR A 163 -15.98 46.53 2.41
C TYR A 163 -15.69 45.24 1.67
N VAL A 164 -14.54 45.20 0.99
CA VAL A 164 -14.05 43.99 0.33
C VAL A 164 -12.55 43.85 0.55
N VAL A 165 -12.07 42.61 0.67
CA VAL A 165 -10.65 42.28 0.54
C VAL A 165 -10.42 41.72 -0.85
N ARG A 166 -9.37 42.19 -1.50
CA ARG A 166 -9.00 41.84 -2.86
C ARG A 166 -7.61 41.22 -2.91
N GLU A 167 -7.48 40.21 -3.76
CA GLU A 167 -6.22 39.67 -4.26
C GLU A 167 -6.31 39.67 -5.79
N GLY A 168 -5.52 40.52 -6.45
CA GLY A 168 -5.63 40.72 -7.90
C GLY A 168 -7.07 41.09 -8.35
N ASP A 169 -7.68 40.23 -9.15
CA ASP A 169 -9.07 40.41 -9.61
C ASP A 169 -10.12 39.76 -8.70
N ALA A 170 -9.69 38.88 -7.77
CA ALA A 170 -10.58 38.18 -6.86
C ALA A 170 -11.00 39.07 -5.69
N LYS A 171 -12.27 38.99 -5.27
CA LYS A 171 -12.83 39.76 -4.15
C LYS A 171 -13.50 38.85 -3.13
N ALA A 172 -13.27 39.12 -1.87
CA ALA A 172 -13.99 38.55 -0.73
C ALA A 172 -14.85 39.65 -0.10
N PRO A 173 -16.16 39.42 0.08
CA PRO A 173 -17.01 40.35 0.82
C PRO A 173 -16.58 40.42 2.28
N CYS A 174 -16.75 41.59 2.88
CA CYS A 174 -16.57 41.77 4.32
C CYS A 174 -17.83 42.36 4.93
N ASP A 175 -18.21 41.82 6.08
CA ASP A 175 -19.30 42.31 6.89
C ASP A 175 -18.75 43.14 8.06
N VAL A 176 -19.45 44.21 8.43
CA VAL A 176 -19.09 45.02 9.60
C VAL A 176 -19.86 44.48 10.79
N GLU A 177 -19.15 43.84 11.71
CA GLU A 177 -19.70 43.26 12.93
C GLU A 177 -19.12 44.02 14.14
N GLU A 178 -19.98 44.73 14.87
CA GLU A 178 -19.60 45.59 15.99
C GLU A 178 -18.55 46.66 15.61
N GLN A 179 -17.28 46.43 15.94
CA GLN A 179 -16.12 47.29 15.64
C GLN A 179 -15.05 46.54 14.83
N GLU A 180 -15.44 45.51 14.09
CA GLU A 180 -14.57 44.76 13.20
C GLU A 180 -15.16 44.65 11.78
N VAL A 181 -14.27 44.63 10.79
CA VAL A 181 -14.58 44.27 9.40
C VAL A 181 -14.12 42.82 9.21
N VAL A 182 -15.08 41.91 9.08
CA VAL A 182 -14.87 40.46 8.99
C VAL A 182 -14.97 40.02 7.53
N CYS A 183 -13.85 39.64 6.93
CA CYS A 183 -13.74 39.34 5.51
C CYS A 183 -13.70 37.84 5.23
N ALA A 184 -14.55 37.37 4.30
CA ALA A 184 -14.66 35.97 3.90
C ALA A 184 -13.52 35.51 2.97
N VAL A 185 -12.28 35.50 3.48
CA VAL A 185 -11.07 35.07 2.74
C VAL A 185 -11.18 33.71 2.04
N PRO A 186 -11.90 32.68 2.56
CA PRO A 186 -12.04 31.40 1.86
C PRO A 186 -12.59 31.52 0.43
N VAL A 187 -13.37 32.57 0.13
CA VAL A 187 -13.92 32.86 -1.21
C VAL A 187 -12.81 33.16 -2.23
N LEU A 188 -11.65 33.66 -1.78
CA LEU A 188 -10.50 33.98 -2.64
C LEU A 188 -9.76 32.73 -3.15
N LYS A 189 -10.00 31.55 -2.55
CA LYS A 189 -9.35 30.27 -2.94
C LYS A 189 -7.82 30.37 -2.98
N LEU A 190 -7.24 31.02 -1.97
CA LEU A 190 -5.79 31.16 -1.85
C LEU A 190 -5.12 29.79 -1.70
N ARG A 191 -3.93 29.62 -2.29
CA ARG A 191 -3.11 28.40 -2.13
C ARG A 191 -2.33 28.49 -0.82
N HIS A 192 -2.07 27.36 -0.19
CA HIS A 192 -1.30 27.26 1.05
C HIS A 192 0.21 27.51 0.86
N GLY A 193 0.85 28.17 1.82
CA GLY A 193 2.30 28.41 1.82
C GLY A 193 2.78 29.45 0.79
N TYR A 194 1.86 30.22 0.19
CA TYR A 194 2.15 31.28 -0.78
C TYR A 194 2.01 32.67 -0.16
N GLU A 195 2.81 33.61 -0.68
CA GLU A 195 2.70 35.03 -0.38
C GLU A 195 1.65 35.69 -1.27
N TYR A 196 0.83 36.56 -0.68
CA TYR A 196 -0.21 37.33 -1.36
C TYR A 196 -0.21 38.77 -0.86
N THR A 197 -0.52 39.71 -1.75
CA THR A 197 -0.80 41.10 -1.35
C THR A 197 -2.31 41.28 -1.29
N LEU A 198 -2.84 41.39 -0.08
CA LEU A 198 -4.26 41.64 0.15
C LEU A 198 -4.51 43.14 0.29
N ALA A 199 -5.43 43.68 -0.50
CA ALA A 199 -5.87 45.06 -0.43
C ALA A 199 -7.29 45.13 0.11
N ILE A 200 -7.53 45.99 1.11
CA ILE A 200 -8.88 46.27 1.59
C ILE A 200 -9.39 47.53 0.90
N GLU A 201 -10.59 47.43 0.35
CA GLU A 201 -11.25 48.51 -0.38
C GLU A 201 -12.61 48.81 0.27
N ARG A 202 -13.00 50.08 0.22
CA ARG A 202 -14.29 50.57 0.66
C ARG A 202 -15.02 51.19 -0.52
N SER A 203 -16.30 50.87 -0.70
CA SER A 203 -17.16 51.51 -1.69
C SER A 203 -18.45 52.03 -1.06
N PHE A 204 -19.07 53.01 -1.70
CA PHE A 204 -20.40 53.49 -1.35
C PHE A 204 -21.48 52.68 -2.09
N LYS A 205 -22.63 52.47 -1.45
CA LYS A 205 -23.73 51.63 -1.94
C LYS A 205 -24.04 51.86 -3.43
N GLY A 206 -23.76 50.85 -4.26
CA GLY A 206 -24.09 50.83 -5.69
C GLY A 206 -23.09 51.51 -6.62
N GLU A 207 -21.96 52.02 -6.10
CA GLU A 207 -20.88 52.58 -6.91
C GLU A 207 -19.75 51.55 -7.15
N ASP A 208 -19.29 51.44 -8.40
CA ASP A 208 -18.15 50.59 -8.78
C ASP A 208 -16.78 51.17 -8.36
N SER A 209 -16.74 52.46 -7.99
CA SER A 209 -15.53 53.16 -7.60
C SER A 209 -15.14 52.83 -6.15
N ALA A 210 -14.32 51.79 -5.99
CA ALA A 210 -13.78 51.40 -4.69
C ALA A 210 -12.55 52.24 -4.31
N MET A 211 -12.53 52.75 -3.09
CA MET A 211 -11.40 53.48 -2.50
C MET A 211 -10.49 52.50 -1.74
N PRO A 212 -9.20 52.39 -2.09
CA PRO A 212 -8.27 51.54 -1.34
C PRO A 212 -8.01 52.15 0.05
N LEU A 213 -8.21 51.35 1.10
CA LEU A 213 -7.89 51.75 2.48
C LEU A 213 -6.47 51.34 2.89
N GLY A 214 -5.92 50.31 2.25
CA GLY A 214 -4.55 49.84 2.47
C GLY A 214 -4.31 48.47 1.85
N SER A 215 -3.05 48.06 1.82
CA SER A 215 -2.64 46.71 1.44
C SER A 215 -1.60 46.14 2.39
N VAL A 216 -1.56 44.81 2.48
CA VAL A 216 -0.62 44.07 3.32
C VAL A 216 -0.17 42.80 2.60
N ASP A 217 1.14 42.55 2.60
CA ASP A 217 1.67 41.25 2.17
C ASP A 217 1.49 40.25 3.31
N VAL A 218 0.80 39.15 3.04
CA VAL A 218 0.55 38.04 3.97
C VAL A 218 1.11 36.75 3.38
N VAL A 219 1.41 35.80 4.26
CA VAL A 219 1.75 34.44 3.85
C VAL A 219 0.62 33.53 4.27
N THR A 220 0.17 32.64 3.40
CA THR A 220 -0.82 31.64 3.80
C THR A 220 -0.15 30.52 4.59
N VAL A 221 -0.84 29.99 5.59
CA VAL A 221 -0.34 28.89 6.42
C VAL A 221 -0.09 27.65 5.56
N ASP A 222 1.06 26.98 5.79
CA ASP A 222 1.44 25.75 5.09
C ASP A 222 0.36 24.65 5.25
N PRO A 223 0.20 23.73 4.29
CA PRO A 223 -0.81 22.69 4.41
C PRO A 223 -0.44 21.67 5.50
N VAL A 224 -1.46 21.00 6.04
CA VAL A 224 -1.27 19.82 6.90
C VAL A 224 -1.05 18.60 6.01
N GLY A 225 0.01 17.86 6.28
CA GLY A 225 0.31 16.59 5.64
C GLY A 225 0.49 15.49 6.68
N ILE A 226 -0.01 14.29 6.37
CA ILE A 226 0.24 13.08 7.15
C ILE A 226 1.68 12.64 6.86
N THR A 227 2.52 12.60 7.87
CA THR A 227 3.95 12.24 7.80
C THR A 227 4.19 10.76 8.12
N ASP A 228 3.31 10.15 8.92
CA ASP A 228 3.34 8.73 9.24
C ASP A 228 1.91 8.18 9.41
N SER A 229 1.69 6.94 8.98
CA SER A 229 0.36 6.32 8.95
C SER A 229 0.39 4.88 9.47
N ALA A 230 -0.55 4.53 10.35
CA ALA A 230 -0.68 3.18 10.89
C ALA A 230 -0.99 2.09 9.84
N VAL A 231 -1.45 2.47 8.66
CA VAL A 231 -1.82 1.55 7.57
C VAL A 231 -1.31 2.06 6.23
N GLN A 232 -1.09 1.14 5.29
CA GLN A 232 -0.68 1.43 3.92
C GLN A 232 -1.66 0.83 2.90
N ASN A 233 -1.72 1.44 1.71
CA ASN A 233 -2.54 0.92 0.61
C ASN A 233 -2.07 -0.47 0.16
N GLY A 234 -3.02 -1.41 0.05
CA GLY A 234 -2.76 -2.81 -0.31
C GLY A 234 -2.19 -3.67 0.82
N GLN A 235 -2.05 -3.13 2.03
CA GLN A 235 -1.58 -3.90 3.19
C GLN A 235 -2.61 -4.98 3.57
N ILE A 236 -2.11 -6.14 4.03
CA ILE A 236 -2.91 -7.14 4.73
C ILE A 236 -2.64 -6.97 6.23
N LEU A 237 -3.68 -6.64 7.00
CA LEU A 237 -3.63 -6.55 8.45
C LEU A 237 -3.77 -7.93 9.08
N TYR A 238 -2.65 -8.43 9.58
CA TYR A 238 -2.57 -9.65 10.37
C TYR A 238 -2.84 -9.41 11.86
N ALA A 239 -2.78 -8.16 12.33
CA ALA A 239 -3.23 -7.76 13.67
C ALA A 239 -4.71 -7.37 13.64
N ALA A 240 -5.41 -7.47 14.79
CA ALA A 240 -6.72 -6.85 14.99
C ALA A 240 -6.55 -5.58 15.84
N PRO A 241 -6.07 -4.48 15.25
CA PRO A 241 -5.89 -3.24 15.99
C PRO A 241 -7.24 -2.73 16.47
N GLU A 242 -7.27 -2.20 17.69
CA GLU A 242 -8.42 -1.47 18.23
C GLU A 242 -8.42 0.01 17.81
N SER A 243 -7.31 0.48 17.24
CA SER A 243 -7.13 1.86 16.81
C SER A 243 -6.06 2.02 15.73
N PHE A 244 -6.14 3.11 14.97
CA PHE A 244 -5.13 3.52 13.97
C PHE A 244 -4.59 4.91 14.29
N THR A 245 -3.27 5.02 14.48
CA THR A 245 -2.62 6.30 14.79
C THR A 245 -1.96 6.89 13.55
N PHE A 246 -2.09 8.20 13.38
CA PHE A 246 -1.52 8.97 12.28
C PHE A 246 -0.75 10.15 12.86
N THR A 247 0.39 10.47 12.26
CA THR A 247 1.22 11.62 12.62
C THR A 247 1.19 12.64 11.48
N THR A 248 1.14 13.92 11.81
CA THR A 248 1.14 15.04 10.86
C THR A 248 2.39 15.90 11.03
N ASN A 249 2.66 16.76 10.04
CA ASN A 249 3.74 17.76 10.10
C ASN A 249 3.44 18.95 11.03
N LYS A 250 2.24 19.01 11.61
CA LYS A 250 1.70 20.11 12.41
C LYS A 250 0.87 19.58 13.58
N GLN A 251 0.72 20.38 14.64
CA GLN A 251 -0.15 20.05 15.77
C GLN A 251 -1.61 20.02 15.34
N VAL A 252 -2.30 18.91 15.61
CA VAL A 252 -3.69 18.67 15.21
C VAL A 252 -4.65 19.32 16.20
N LYS A 253 -5.58 20.13 15.69
CA LYS A 253 -6.69 20.70 16.47
C LYS A 253 -7.92 19.80 16.36
N GLU A 254 -8.28 19.41 15.14
CA GLU A 254 -9.38 18.49 14.88
C GLU A 254 -9.16 17.74 13.55
N ALA A 255 -9.88 16.63 13.38
CA ALA A 255 -9.85 15.83 12.16
C ALA A 255 -11.19 15.09 12.00
N GLN A 256 -11.46 14.59 10.79
CA GLN A 256 -12.56 13.68 10.52
C GLN A 256 -12.04 12.43 9.81
N ALA A 257 -12.46 11.26 10.28
CA ALA A 257 -12.09 9.98 9.71
C ALA A 257 -13.32 9.09 9.55
N ILE A 258 -13.46 8.47 8.38
CA ILE A 258 -14.54 7.55 8.03
C ILE A 258 -13.92 6.21 7.73
N LEU A 259 -14.32 5.16 8.46
CA LEU A 259 -13.92 3.79 8.18
C LEU A 259 -15.11 3.03 7.60
N THR A 260 -14.94 2.42 6.43
CA THR A 260 -15.96 1.57 5.81
C THR A 260 -15.42 0.17 5.58
N VAL A 261 -16.32 -0.82 5.70
CA VAL A 261 -16.03 -2.22 5.42
C VAL A 261 -17.17 -2.77 4.57
N ALA A 262 -16.86 -3.30 3.39
CA ALA A 262 -17.88 -3.76 2.42
C ALA A 262 -19.00 -2.73 2.14
N GLY A 263 -18.68 -1.44 2.22
CA GLY A 263 -19.63 -0.34 2.00
C GLY A 263 -20.42 0.12 3.25
N GLU A 264 -20.27 -0.55 4.39
CA GLU A 264 -20.88 -0.14 5.67
C GLU A 264 -19.91 0.70 6.51
N THR A 265 -20.37 1.82 7.04
CA THR A 265 -19.56 2.68 7.92
C THR A 265 -19.47 2.09 9.32
N ILE A 266 -18.25 1.89 9.80
CA ILE A 266 -17.97 1.51 11.18
C ILE A 266 -17.79 2.78 12.03
N PRO A 267 -18.51 2.94 13.15
CA PRO A 267 -18.34 4.11 14.01
C PRO A 267 -16.92 4.18 14.58
N THR A 268 -16.31 5.36 14.52
CA THR A 268 -14.98 5.66 15.06
C THR A 268 -15.05 6.84 16.01
N THR A 269 -14.08 6.93 16.92
CA THR A 269 -13.85 8.15 17.73
C THR A 269 -12.40 8.59 17.55
N LEU A 270 -12.15 9.90 17.69
CA LEU A 270 -10.83 10.48 17.50
C LEU A 270 -10.25 10.94 18.84
N ARG A 271 -8.96 10.67 19.04
CA ARG A 271 -8.15 11.23 20.12
C ARG A 271 -6.98 11.98 19.51
N TYR A 272 -6.61 13.11 20.11
CA TYR A 272 -5.53 13.96 19.62
C TYR A 272 -4.41 13.99 20.65
N ASP A 273 -3.17 13.90 20.17
CA ASP A 273 -1.95 14.01 20.96
C ASP A 273 -0.91 14.80 20.15
N ASP A 274 -0.85 16.10 20.41
CA ASP A 274 0.02 17.05 19.72
C ASP A 274 -0.09 16.96 18.17
N ALA A 275 0.97 16.52 17.48
CA ALA A 275 0.98 16.33 16.03
C ALA A 275 0.42 14.97 15.57
N SER A 276 -0.25 14.24 16.46
CA SER A 276 -0.82 12.93 16.14
C SER A 276 -2.31 12.88 16.45
N PHE A 277 -3.02 12.03 15.71
CA PHE A 277 -4.40 11.67 16.03
C PHE A 277 -4.60 10.16 15.90
N THR A 278 -5.48 9.61 16.74
CA THR A 278 -5.77 8.18 16.80
C THR A 278 -7.25 7.95 16.52
N VAL A 279 -7.52 7.16 15.48
CA VAL A 279 -8.85 6.67 15.10
C VAL A 279 -9.13 5.41 15.92
N GLN A 280 -9.94 5.53 16.96
CA GLN A 280 -10.37 4.42 17.80
C GLN A 280 -11.59 3.73 17.18
N LEU A 281 -11.55 2.40 17.07
CA LEU A 281 -12.64 1.59 16.56
C LEU A 281 -13.67 1.31 17.66
N SER A 282 -14.96 1.36 17.32
CA SER A 282 -16.05 0.97 18.23
C SER A 282 -16.26 -0.55 18.32
N GLN A 283 -15.77 -1.29 17.33
CA GLN A 283 -15.87 -2.74 17.21
C GLN A 283 -14.69 -3.30 16.41
N HIS A 284 -14.43 -4.60 16.53
CA HIS A 284 -13.41 -5.27 15.73
C HIS A 284 -13.81 -5.29 14.25
N LEU A 285 -12.81 -5.17 13.38
CA LEU A 285 -13.00 -5.34 11.94
C LEU A 285 -13.38 -6.79 11.61
N PRO A 286 -14.26 -7.02 10.61
CA PRO A 286 -14.54 -8.38 10.14
C PRO A 286 -13.30 -8.97 9.44
N ARG A 287 -13.27 -10.29 9.33
CA ARG A 287 -12.17 -11.06 8.72
C ARG A 287 -12.26 -11.02 7.20
N GLU A 288 -11.13 -11.20 6.53
CA GLU A 288 -11.04 -11.29 5.06
C GLU A 288 -11.82 -10.20 4.32
N ALA A 289 -11.85 -9.01 4.91
CA ALA A 289 -12.65 -7.90 4.44
C ALA A 289 -11.75 -6.79 3.92
N GLU A 290 -12.15 -6.19 2.79
CA GLU A 290 -11.59 -4.92 2.35
C GLU A 290 -12.12 -3.80 3.24
N VAL A 291 -11.19 -3.02 3.77
CA VAL A 291 -11.43 -1.87 4.65
C VAL A 291 -10.91 -0.62 3.96
N GLN A 292 -11.72 0.43 3.97
CA GLN A 292 -11.32 1.75 3.51
C GLN A 292 -11.38 2.73 4.68
N LEU A 293 -10.24 3.32 5.03
CA LEU A 293 -10.13 4.36 6.05
C LEU A 293 -9.80 5.67 5.36
N THR A 294 -10.78 6.57 5.30
CA THR A 294 -10.65 7.90 4.70
C THR A 294 -10.47 8.94 5.80
N ILE A 295 -9.36 9.66 5.77
CA ILE A 295 -9.17 10.89 6.52
C ILE A 295 -9.73 12.03 5.68
N SER A 296 -10.93 12.49 6.04
CA SER A 296 -11.70 13.46 5.25
C SER A 296 -11.19 14.89 5.42
N THR A 297 -10.88 15.29 6.65
CA THR A 297 -10.36 16.61 6.97
C THR A 297 -9.37 16.52 8.12
N ILE A 298 -8.42 17.48 8.16
CA ILE A 298 -7.58 17.77 9.32
C ILE A 298 -7.47 19.29 9.38
N GLU A 299 -7.63 19.87 10.57
CA GLU A 299 -7.27 21.26 10.87
C GLU A 299 -6.20 21.26 11.95
N ALA A 300 -5.12 22.01 11.70
CA ALA A 300 -4.05 22.24 12.66
C ALA A 300 -4.33 23.45 13.56
N VAL A 301 -3.62 23.54 14.68
CA VAL A 301 -3.74 24.66 15.63
C VAL A 301 -3.40 26.02 15.00
N ASP A 302 -2.51 26.03 13.99
CA ASP A 302 -2.16 27.24 13.22
C ASP A 302 -3.16 27.56 12.08
N GLY A 303 -4.24 26.78 11.95
CA GLY A 303 -5.26 26.92 10.91
C GLY A 303 -4.88 26.34 9.55
N GLY A 304 -3.77 25.60 9.45
CA GLY A 304 -3.48 24.77 8.28
C GLY A 304 -4.53 23.67 8.14
N ILE A 305 -4.85 23.27 6.90
CA ILE A 305 -5.77 22.16 6.64
C ILE A 305 -5.15 21.08 5.76
N LEU A 306 -5.74 19.88 5.81
CA LEU A 306 -5.48 18.83 4.83
C LEU A 306 -6.09 19.25 3.48
N PRO A 307 -5.29 19.42 2.40
CA PRO A 307 -5.80 19.95 1.14
C PRO A 307 -6.82 19.04 0.44
N GLU A 308 -6.61 17.72 0.52
CA GLU A 308 -7.46 16.71 -0.10
C GLU A 308 -7.62 15.50 0.82
N PRO A 309 -8.81 14.85 0.86
CA PRO A 309 -9.01 13.63 1.62
C PRO A 309 -8.01 12.53 1.25
N VAL A 310 -7.50 11.80 2.25
CA VAL A 310 -6.58 10.67 2.04
C VAL A 310 -7.30 9.38 2.39
N THR A 311 -7.37 8.45 1.43
CA THR A 311 -7.98 7.12 1.64
C THR A 311 -6.91 6.03 1.66
N TYR A 312 -6.98 5.21 2.71
CA TYR A 312 -6.19 3.99 2.87
C TYR A 312 -7.08 2.77 2.65
N THR A 313 -6.78 1.97 1.63
CA THR A 313 -7.46 0.70 1.33
C THR A 313 -6.56 -0.47 1.72
N PHE A 314 -7.00 -1.29 2.66
CA PHE A 314 -6.27 -2.47 3.15
C PHE A 314 -7.24 -3.63 3.38
N THR A 315 -6.72 -4.83 3.60
CA THR A 315 -7.53 -6.02 3.87
C THR A 315 -7.23 -6.59 5.24
N THR A 316 -8.20 -7.22 5.87
CA THR A 316 -8.00 -7.98 7.10
C THR A 316 -7.71 -9.46 6.78
N SER A 317 -6.82 -10.11 7.54
CA SER A 317 -6.54 -11.54 7.38
C SER A 317 -7.72 -12.44 7.83
N GLY A 318 -7.70 -13.71 7.42
CA GLY A 318 -8.66 -14.76 7.83
C GLY A 318 -8.21 -15.62 9.01
N GLY A 319 -7.07 -15.33 9.65
CA GLY A 319 -6.41 -16.22 10.63
C GLY A 319 -5.22 -16.97 9.99
N PRO A 320 -4.50 -17.83 10.74
CA PRO A 320 -3.21 -18.36 10.31
C PRO A 320 -3.32 -19.27 9.10
N LYS A 321 -2.56 -18.98 8.04
CA LYS A 321 -2.41 -19.80 6.85
C LYS A 321 -0.98 -20.34 6.75
N VAL A 322 -0.82 -21.54 6.20
CA VAL A 322 0.50 -22.13 5.97
C VAL A 322 1.20 -21.36 4.86
N GLN A 323 2.29 -20.67 5.22
CA GLN A 323 3.11 -19.90 4.30
C GLN A 323 4.13 -20.78 3.58
N SER A 324 4.70 -21.77 4.27
CA SER A 324 5.68 -22.70 3.69
C SER A 324 5.79 -24.00 4.47
N VAL A 325 6.32 -25.03 3.80
CA VAL A 325 6.69 -26.32 4.40
C VAL A 325 8.10 -26.71 3.94
N SER A 326 8.91 -27.28 4.83
CA SER A 326 10.33 -27.56 4.57
C SER A 326 10.60 -28.76 3.65
N VAL A 327 9.57 -29.40 3.10
CA VAL A 327 9.70 -30.57 2.23
C VAL A 327 9.00 -30.38 0.90
N GLY A 328 9.61 -30.94 -0.16
CA GLY A 328 8.99 -31.01 -1.48
C GLY A 328 7.97 -32.15 -1.60
N ALA A 329 7.72 -32.58 -2.85
CA ALA A 329 6.76 -33.65 -3.16
C ALA A 329 7.30 -35.08 -2.92
N SER A 330 8.60 -35.25 -2.68
CA SER A 330 9.24 -36.55 -2.43
C SER A 330 10.61 -36.38 -1.77
N ARG A 331 11.35 -37.50 -1.60
CA ARG A 331 12.72 -37.56 -1.04
C ARG A 331 12.84 -37.15 0.42
N VAL A 332 11.76 -37.32 1.19
CA VAL A 332 11.75 -37.00 2.62
C VAL A 332 12.44 -38.11 3.42
N GLY A 333 13.32 -37.77 4.35
CA GLY A 333 13.98 -38.77 5.20
C GLY A 333 12.98 -39.58 6.04
N GLN A 334 13.33 -40.84 6.38
CA GLN A 334 12.44 -41.71 7.16
C GLN A 334 12.14 -41.19 8.58
N ASN A 335 13.02 -40.33 9.11
CA ASN A 335 12.88 -39.65 10.40
C ASN A 335 13.00 -38.12 10.24
N GLU A 336 12.57 -37.59 9.09
CA GLU A 336 12.68 -36.16 8.79
C GLU A 336 11.90 -35.32 9.80
N ARG A 337 12.48 -34.18 10.20
CA ARG A 337 11.77 -33.15 10.96
C ARG A 337 11.27 -32.07 10.01
N ILE A 338 10.00 -32.17 9.64
CA ILE A 338 9.33 -31.29 8.69
C ILE A 338 8.84 -30.04 9.42
N ILE A 339 9.22 -28.85 8.95
CA ILE A 339 8.80 -27.57 9.53
C ILE A 339 7.73 -26.93 8.66
N MET A 340 6.58 -26.62 9.25
CA MET A 340 5.55 -25.78 8.66
C MET A 340 5.60 -24.39 9.29
N THR A 341 5.64 -23.36 8.44
CA THR A 341 5.65 -21.96 8.86
C THR A 341 4.33 -21.30 8.48
N PHE A 342 3.75 -20.55 9.40
CA PHE A 342 2.48 -19.86 9.27
C PHE A 342 2.71 -18.35 9.11
N ASP A 343 1.83 -17.69 8.35
CA ASP A 343 1.86 -16.24 8.14
C ASP A 343 1.56 -15.43 9.41
N GLN A 344 0.94 -16.07 10.41
CA GLN A 344 0.57 -15.51 11.70
C GLN A 344 1.01 -16.41 12.85
N PRO A 345 1.26 -15.82 14.03
CA PRO A 345 1.53 -16.61 15.22
C PRO A 345 0.25 -17.35 15.62
N ILE A 346 0.39 -18.61 16.01
CA ILE A 346 -0.67 -19.44 16.55
C ILE A 346 -0.79 -19.18 18.05
N VAL A 347 -2.02 -19.10 18.57
CA VAL A 347 -2.29 -18.90 20.00
C VAL A 347 -1.58 -19.96 20.88
N ASP A 348 -1.16 -19.55 22.08
CA ASP A 348 -0.55 -20.46 23.06
C ASP A 348 -1.58 -21.39 23.71
N GLY A 349 -1.10 -22.50 24.29
CA GLY A 349 -1.92 -23.38 25.13
C GLY A 349 -2.93 -24.27 24.40
N ILE A 350 -3.01 -24.20 23.05
CA ILE A 350 -3.82 -25.12 22.27
C ILE A 350 -3.10 -26.45 22.01
N ASP A 351 -3.87 -27.53 21.94
CA ASP A 351 -3.41 -28.83 21.46
C ASP A 351 -3.33 -28.79 19.93
N ILE A 352 -2.11 -28.55 19.41
CA ILE A 352 -1.86 -28.38 17.97
C ILE A 352 -2.20 -29.64 17.16
N THR A 353 -2.21 -30.82 17.78
CA THR A 353 -2.49 -32.10 17.11
C THR A 353 -3.95 -32.22 16.64
N ARG A 354 -4.84 -31.38 17.16
CA ARG A 354 -6.23 -31.27 16.70
C ARG A 354 -6.36 -30.61 15.33
N TYR A 355 -5.36 -29.82 14.95
CA TYR A 355 -5.37 -29.02 13.73
C TYR A 355 -4.36 -29.53 12.71
N VAL A 356 -3.18 -29.91 13.17
CA VAL A 356 -2.07 -30.32 12.32
C VAL A 356 -1.85 -31.82 12.43
N ALA A 357 -1.85 -32.52 11.30
CA ALA A 357 -1.69 -33.97 11.25
C ALA A 357 -0.89 -34.45 10.04
N VAL A 358 -0.30 -35.64 10.15
CA VAL A 358 0.29 -36.42 9.06
C VAL A 358 -0.47 -37.74 8.90
N TYR A 359 -0.80 -38.09 7.66
CA TYR A 359 -1.46 -39.36 7.30
C TYR A 359 -0.57 -40.18 6.36
N GLY A 360 -0.68 -41.51 6.44
CA GLY A 360 0.08 -42.46 5.61
C GLY A 360 1.39 -42.94 6.24
N VAL A 361 1.95 -42.19 7.19
CA VAL A 361 3.15 -42.53 7.97
C VAL A 361 2.97 -42.14 9.43
N GLN A 362 3.78 -42.72 10.30
CA GLN A 362 3.84 -42.33 11.71
C GLN A 362 4.66 -41.05 11.88
N GLY A 363 4.19 -40.14 12.71
CA GLY A 363 4.91 -38.91 13.04
C GLY A 363 4.34 -38.22 14.28
N PHE A 364 5.18 -37.40 14.89
CA PHE A 364 4.84 -36.60 16.06
C PHE A 364 4.73 -35.13 15.66
N VAL A 365 3.68 -34.44 16.14
CA VAL A 365 3.40 -33.04 15.84
C VAL A 365 3.64 -32.20 17.08
N GLU A 366 4.42 -31.13 16.94
CA GLU A 366 4.70 -30.17 18.01
C GLU A 366 4.70 -28.74 17.49
N ARG A 367 4.19 -27.80 18.29
CA ARG A 367 4.43 -26.38 18.06
C ARG A 367 5.81 -26.02 18.62
N ILE A 368 6.66 -25.46 17.79
CA ILE A 368 8.08 -25.20 18.13
C ILE A 368 8.39 -23.71 18.23
N ALA A 369 7.57 -22.86 17.63
CA ALA A 369 7.65 -21.40 17.72
C ALA A 369 6.26 -20.79 17.49
N PRO A 370 6.06 -19.48 17.74
CA PRO A 370 4.75 -18.84 17.51
C PRO A 370 4.20 -19.08 16.10
N HIS A 371 5.07 -19.00 15.09
CA HIS A 371 4.72 -19.19 13.68
C HIS A 371 5.02 -20.60 13.14
N GLN A 372 5.46 -21.55 13.97
CA GLN A 372 6.00 -22.81 13.45
C GLN A 372 5.50 -24.05 14.19
N VAL A 373 5.15 -25.05 13.38
CA VAL A 373 4.81 -26.40 13.81
C VAL A 373 5.75 -27.37 13.12
N ALA A 374 6.34 -28.29 13.89
CA ALA A 374 7.14 -29.37 13.36
C ALA A 374 6.37 -30.68 13.36
N ILE A 375 6.56 -31.47 12.31
CA ILE A 375 6.16 -32.88 12.23
C ILE A 375 7.44 -33.70 12.09
N THR A 376 7.73 -34.53 13.10
CA THR A 376 8.88 -35.45 13.04
C THR A 376 8.38 -36.83 12.65
N LEU A 377 8.79 -37.32 11.48
CA LEU A 377 8.47 -38.68 11.04
C LEU A 377 9.17 -39.71 11.94
N SER A 378 8.56 -40.89 12.10
CA SER A 378 9.12 -41.97 12.92
C SER A 378 9.18 -43.27 12.14
N SER A 379 10.40 -43.65 11.73
CA SER A 379 10.69 -44.89 10.99
C SER A 379 9.73 -45.09 9.82
N ALA A 380 9.49 -44.02 9.07
CA ALA A 380 8.55 -44.04 7.97
C ALA A 380 9.06 -44.99 6.87
N PRO A 381 8.24 -45.93 6.36
CA PRO A 381 8.70 -46.90 5.38
C PRO A 381 9.22 -46.21 4.10
N LEU A 382 10.25 -46.79 3.49
CA LEU A 382 10.78 -46.29 2.22
C LEU A 382 9.67 -46.19 1.18
N CYS A 383 9.69 -45.10 0.42
CA CYS A 383 8.74 -44.82 -0.64
C CYS A 383 7.28 -44.65 -0.19
N ALA A 384 6.98 -44.65 1.12
CA ALA A 384 5.63 -44.45 1.62
C ALA A 384 5.12 -43.03 1.26
N PRO A 385 3.95 -42.90 0.62
CA PRO A 385 3.32 -41.60 0.44
C PRO A 385 2.73 -41.13 1.77
N PHE A 386 2.74 -39.82 1.99
CA PHE A 386 2.07 -39.23 3.14
C PHE A 386 1.49 -37.86 2.80
N THR A 387 0.52 -37.44 3.61
CA THR A 387 -0.14 -36.15 3.46
C THR A 387 -0.09 -35.40 4.77
N LEU A 388 0.45 -34.19 4.70
CA LEU A 388 0.41 -33.21 5.79
C LEU A 388 -0.88 -32.41 5.66
N THR A 389 -1.52 -32.14 6.78
CA THR A 389 -2.79 -31.40 6.81
C THR A 389 -2.79 -30.38 7.92
N VAL A 390 -3.41 -29.24 7.65
CA VAL A 390 -3.83 -28.26 8.65
C VAL A 390 -5.34 -28.08 8.49
N ARG A 391 -6.11 -28.31 9.54
CA ARG A 391 -7.55 -28.07 9.56
C ARG A 391 -7.84 -26.58 9.70
N GLU A 392 -9.02 -26.18 9.25
CA GLU A 392 -9.61 -24.89 9.58
C GLU A 392 -9.77 -24.72 11.11
N ALA A 393 -10.20 -23.54 11.51
CA ALA A 393 -10.40 -23.11 12.89
C ALA A 393 -9.12 -23.05 13.75
N LEU A 394 -7.96 -22.84 13.14
CA LEU A 394 -6.72 -22.57 13.86
C LEU A 394 -6.68 -21.10 14.28
N GLN A 395 -6.49 -20.82 15.57
CA GLN A 395 -6.57 -19.45 16.09
C GLN A 395 -5.23 -18.72 16.06
N SER A 396 -5.24 -17.50 15.54
CA SER A 396 -4.11 -16.56 15.55
C SER A 396 -3.95 -15.89 16.91
N ALA A 397 -2.71 -15.80 17.40
CA ALA A 397 -2.34 -15.05 18.59
C ALA A 397 -2.36 -13.53 18.35
N SER A 398 -2.25 -13.07 17.10
CA SER A 398 -2.18 -11.64 16.77
C SER A 398 -3.53 -10.93 16.85
N ASN A 399 -4.60 -11.63 16.50
CA ASN A 399 -5.92 -11.03 16.29
C ASN A 399 -7.08 -11.86 16.85
N GLY A 400 -6.80 -13.06 17.38
CA GLY A 400 -7.82 -13.98 17.88
C GLY A 400 -8.71 -14.61 16.80
N TRP A 401 -8.44 -14.33 15.52
CA TRP A 401 -9.18 -14.89 14.40
C TRP A 401 -8.77 -16.31 14.11
N PHE A 402 -9.72 -17.07 13.57
CA PHE A 402 -9.61 -18.48 13.28
C PHE A 402 -9.54 -18.65 11.77
N SER A 403 -8.58 -19.45 11.28
CA SER A 403 -8.53 -19.86 9.88
C SER A 403 -9.85 -20.48 9.43
N ASP A 404 -10.24 -20.25 8.19
CA ASP A 404 -11.48 -20.71 7.57
C ASP A 404 -11.26 -21.78 6.50
N GLU A 405 -10.03 -21.89 5.99
CA GLU A 405 -9.64 -22.91 5.02
C GLU A 405 -8.67 -23.93 5.64
N GLY A 406 -8.87 -25.20 5.26
CA GLY A 406 -7.89 -26.25 5.48
C GLY A 406 -6.75 -26.18 4.45
N TRP A 407 -5.59 -26.71 4.81
CA TRP A 407 -4.42 -26.83 3.94
C TRP A 407 -3.94 -28.27 3.88
N THR A 408 -3.47 -28.70 2.72
CA THR A 408 -2.91 -30.06 2.53
C THR A 408 -1.66 -30.03 1.65
N HIS A 409 -0.68 -30.86 1.98
CA HIS A 409 0.52 -31.09 1.17
C HIS A 409 0.87 -32.57 1.13
N THR A 410 0.92 -33.13 -0.08
CA THR A 410 1.29 -34.53 -0.29
C THR A 410 2.77 -34.63 -0.60
N SER A 411 3.44 -35.57 0.06
CA SER A 411 4.84 -35.85 -0.15
C SER A 411 5.11 -37.36 -0.06
N ARG A 412 6.38 -37.75 -0.16
CA ARG A 412 6.81 -39.15 -0.13
C ARG A 412 8.16 -39.29 0.55
N VAL A 413 8.26 -40.32 1.38
CA VAL A 413 9.54 -40.76 1.94
C VAL A 413 10.48 -41.16 0.80
N THR A 414 11.77 -40.92 0.96
CA THR A 414 12.81 -41.41 0.05
C THR A 414 12.60 -42.89 -0.26
N CYS A 415 12.73 -43.27 -1.53
CA CYS A 415 12.40 -44.63 -1.97
C CYS A 415 13.56 -45.63 -1.86
N GLY A 416 14.71 -45.19 -1.35
CA GLY A 416 15.88 -46.05 -1.20
C GLY A 416 16.80 -45.63 -0.06
N TYR A 417 17.88 -46.39 0.10
CA TYR A 417 18.98 -46.12 1.04
C TYR A 417 20.32 -46.46 0.38
N SER A 418 21.42 -46.05 1.00
CA SER A 418 22.77 -46.39 0.55
C SER A 418 23.57 -47.10 1.64
N GLN A 419 24.52 -47.94 1.22
CA GLN A 419 25.43 -48.65 2.10
C GLN A 419 26.81 -48.75 1.45
N VAL A 420 27.87 -48.62 2.27
CA VAL A 420 29.24 -48.91 1.84
C VAL A 420 29.44 -50.43 1.77
N ILE A 421 29.77 -50.94 0.59
CA ILE A 421 29.97 -52.37 0.34
C ILE A 421 31.45 -52.80 0.44
N GLY A 422 32.35 -51.83 0.45
CA GLY A 422 33.80 -52.04 0.52
C GLY A 422 34.56 -50.72 0.42
N HIS A 423 35.89 -50.81 0.43
CA HIS A 423 36.76 -49.64 0.23
C HIS A 423 37.79 -49.97 -0.86
N SER A 424 38.17 -48.96 -1.62
CA SER A 424 39.26 -49.06 -2.60
C SER A 424 40.62 -49.26 -1.95
N VAL A 425 41.65 -49.50 -2.77
CA VAL A 425 43.06 -49.58 -2.33
C VAL A 425 43.49 -48.38 -1.48
N ARG A 426 43.05 -47.17 -1.82
CA ARG A 426 43.34 -45.94 -1.05
C ARG A 426 42.28 -45.59 -0.01
N GLY A 427 41.38 -46.51 0.31
CA GLY A 427 40.40 -46.37 1.39
C GLY A 427 39.19 -45.51 1.05
N ARG A 428 38.89 -45.24 -0.23
CA ARG A 428 37.64 -44.54 -0.61
C ARG A 428 36.46 -45.51 -0.54
N PRO A 429 35.30 -45.09 -0.01
CA PRO A 429 34.14 -45.97 0.09
C PRO A 429 33.59 -46.31 -1.30
N ILE A 430 33.19 -47.57 -1.48
CA ILE A 430 32.41 -48.04 -2.61
C ILE A 430 30.97 -48.16 -2.12
N THR A 431 30.06 -47.39 -2.72
CA THR A 431 28.68 -47.25 -2.24
C THR A 431 27.70 -47.93 -3.18
N ALA A 432 26.81 -48.74 -2.62
CA ALA A 432 25.64 -49.28 -3.30
C ALA A 432 24.37 -48.56 -2.85
N HIS A 433 23.46 -48.29 -3.78
CA HIS A 433 22.15 -47.68 -3.54
C HIS A 433 21.07 -48.73 -3.79
N TYR A 434 20.13 -48.88 -2.85
CA TYR A 434 19.13 -49.93 -2.83
C TYR A 434 17.73 -49.34 -2.94
N PHE A 435 16.91 -49.88 -3.83
CA PHE A 435 15.55 -49.42 -4.12
C PHE A 435 14.60 -50.61 -4.28
N GLY A 436 13.34 -50.43 -3.88
CA GLY A 436 12.34 -51.49 -3.91
C GLY A 436 12.49 -52.49 -2.76
N SER A 437 11.57 -53.45 -2.71
CA SER A 437 11.51 -54.48 -1.66
C SER A 437 11.17 -55.87 -2.23
N GLY A 438 11.36 -56.02 -3.54
CA GLY A 438 11.10 -57.26 -4.26
C GLY A 438 12.18 -58.32 -4.09
N ASN A 439 11.85 -59.56 -4.42
CA ASN A 439 12.80 -60.68 -4.40
C ASN A 439 13.63 -60.79 -5.70
N THR A 440 13.16 -60.23 -6.81
CA THR A 440 13.92 -60.17 -8.07
C THR A 440 14.84 -58.96 -8.03
N THR A 441 16.16 -59.18 -7.99
CA THR A 441 17.14 -58.08 -7.92
C THR A 441 17.78 -57.81 -9.27
N ILE A 442 17.82 -56.55 -9.70
CA ILE A 442 18.57 -56.09 -10.88
C ILE A 442 19.74 -55.23 -10.39
N LEU A 443 20.96 -55.58 -10.79
CA LEU A 443 22.18 -54.88 -10.40
C LEU A 443 22.69 -54.01 -11.55
N PHE A 444 22.93 -52.73 -11.28
CA PHE A 444 23.56 -51.80 -12.21
C PHE A 444 24.91 -51.37 -11.65
N THR A 445 25.94 -51.37 -12.49
CA THR A 445 27.28 -50.95 -12.09
C THR A 445 27.83 -49.88 -13.05
N GLY A 446 28.67 -48.99 -12.53
CA GLY A 446 29.35 -47.96 -13.31
C GLY A 446 30.73 -47.67 -12.72
N GLY A 447 31.56 -46.96 -13.48
CA GLY A 447 32.86 -46.51 -13.01
C GLY A 447 33.81 -47.67 -12.65
N ILE A 448 33.71 -48.81 -13.33
CA ILE A 448 34.70 -49.90 -13.22
C ILE A 448 36.07 -49.41 -13.74
N HIS A 449 36.06 -48.66 -14.85
CA HIS A 449 37.22 -47.92 -15.30
C HIS A 449 37.11 -46.45 -14.89
N GLY A 450 38.14 -45.93 -14.22
CA GLY A 450 38.12 -44.56 -13.72
C GLY A 450 38.24 -43.48 -14.78
N SER A 451 38.73 -43.82 -15.97
CA SER A 451 38.79 -42.93 -17.14
C SER A 451 37.47 -42.82 -17.90
N GLU A 452 36.38 -43.43 -17.42
CA GLU A 452 35.06 -43.49 -18.07
C GLU A 452 33.98 -42.76 -17.23
N PRO A 453 34.17 -41.47 -16.86
CA PRO A 453 33.28 -40.78 -15.91
C PRO A 453 31.81 -40.68 -16.35
N SER A 454 31.51 -40.79 -17.65
CA SER A 454 30.12 -40.81 -18.13
C SER A 454 29.32 -41.99 -17.58
N SER A 455 29.95 -43.13 -17.34
CA SER A 455 29.32 -44.30 -16.71
C SER A 455 28.92 -43.98 -15.27
N THR A 456 29.85 -43.41 -14.48
CA THR A 456 29.61 -42.98 -13.10
C THR A 456 28.49 -41.96 -13.03
N THR A 457 28.59 -40.86 -13.80
CA THR A 457 27.59 -39.79 -13.78
C THR A 457 26.20 -40.30 -14.21
N THR A 458 26.12 -41.22 -15.18
CA THR A 458 24.84 -41.78 -15.63
C THR A 458 24.22 -42.68 -14.56
N MET A 459 25.02 -43.49 -13.87
CA MET A 459 24.54 -44.36 -12.77
C MET A 459 24.20 -43.58 -11.50
N GLU A 460 24.93 -42.50 -11.18
CA GLU A 460 24.56 -41.56 -10.13
C GLU A 460 23.20 -40.92 -10.44
N ALA A 461 23.01 -40.44 -11.68
CA ALA A 461 21.74 -39.87 -12.10
C ALA A 461 20.58 -40.89 -12.08
N TRP A 462 20.86 -42.17 -12.35
CA TRP A 462 19.87 -43.24 -12.21
C TRP A 462 19.48 -43.49 -10.74
N ALA A 463 20.45 -43.60 -9.85
CA ALA A 463 20.19 -43.73 -8.41
C ALA A 463 19.40 -42.51 -7.87
N GLU A 464 19.80 -41.31 -8.28
CA GLU A 464 19.11 -40.06 -7.93
C GLU A 464 17.65 -40.03 -8.40
N TYR A 465 17.38 -40.52 -9.61
CA TYR A 465 16.00 -40.66 -10.09
C TYR A 465 15.20 -41.61 -9.20
N LEU A 466 15.75 -42.79 -8.88
CA LEU A 466 15.06 -43.82 -8.12
C LEU A 466 14.75 -43.39 -6.68
N TYR A 467 15.57 -42.54 -6.05
CA TYR A 467 15.27 -41.99 -4.72
C TYR A 467 13.92 -41.25 -4.64
N GLY A 468 13.49 -40.63 -5.75
CA GLY A 468 12.19 -39.96 -5.85
C GLY A 468 11.09 -40.78 -6.54
N ALA A 469 11.47 -41.76 -7.37
CA ALA A 469 10.56 -42.38 -8.34
C ALA A 469 10.51 -43.92 -8.28
N ALA A 470 11.16 -44.59 -7.33
CA ALA A 470 11.15 -46.06 -7.30
C ALA A 470 9.78 -46.69 -6.95
N TYR A 471 8.74 -45.90 -6.67
CA TYR A 471 7.36 -46.39 -6.66
C TYR A 471 6.87 -46.83 -8.06
N GLU A 472 7.57 -46.43 -9.12
CA GLU A 472 7.32 -46.87 -10.50
C GLU A 472 7.92 -48.26 -10.79
N LEU A 473 8.76 -48.79 -9.90
CA LEU A 473 9.32 -50.12 -10.06
C LEU A 473 8.22 -51.19 -9.89
N PRO A 474 8.32 -52.32 -10.60
CA PRO A 474 7.42 -53.45 -10.38
C PRO A 474 7.46 -53.92 -8.91
N ALA A 475 6.31 -54.30 -8.36
CA ALA A 475 6.17 -54.62 -6.93
C ALA A 475 7.09 -55.76 -6.42
N HIS A 476 7.54 -56.64 -7.31
CA HIS A 476 8.40 -57.78 -6.99
C HIS A 476 9.87 -57.55 -7.34
N THR A 477 10.25 -56.32 -7.69
CA THR A 477 11.62 -55.99 -8.11
C THR A 477 12.34 -55.13 -7.06
N SER A 478 13.64 -55.41 -6.89
CA SER A 478 14.60 -54.58 -6.20
C SER A 478 15.67 -54.14 -7.20
N VAL A 479 16.11 -52.89 -7.11
CA VAL A 479 17.19 -52.36 -7.94
C VAL A 479 18.35 -51.97 -7.04
N VAL A 480 19.54 -52.43 -7.38
CA VAL A 480 20.79 -52.02 -6.73
C VAL A 480 21.67 -51.30 -7.74
N VAL A 481 22.18 -50.13 -7.40
CA VAL A 481 23.06 -49.33 -8.26
C VAL A 481 24.38 -49.10 -7.54
N VAL A 482 25.50 -49.43 -8.18
CA VAL A 482 26.87 -49.13 -7.71
C VAL A 482 27.53 -48.20 -8.73
N PRO A 483 27.41 -46.87 -8.57
CA PRO A 483 27.83 -45.92 -9.61
C PRO A 483 29.33 -45.82 -9.83
N ALA A 484 30.13 -46.12 -8.79
CA ALA A 484 31.57 -45.90 -8.77
C ALA A 484 32.29 -47.09 -8.14
N VAL A 485 32.52 -48.14 -8.93
CA VAL A 485 33.27 -49.33 -8.48
C VAL A 485 34.75 -49.00 -8.23
N ASN A 486 35.36 -48.12 -9.03
CA ASN A 486 36.76 -47.72 -8.95
C ASN A 486 36.95 -46.25 -8.52
N PRO A 487 36.62 -45.88 -7.27
CA PRO A 487 36.71 -44.48 -6.84
C PRO A 487 38.15 -43.94 -6.87
N ASP A 488 39.17 -44.81 -6.79
CA ASP A 488 40.58 -44.42 -6.92
C ASP A 488 40.96 -44.07 -8.35
N GLY A 489 40.57 -44.90 -9.31
CA GLY A 489 40.76 -44.63 -10.73
C GLY A 489 40.00 -43.38 -11.16
N ILE A 490 38.76 -43.20 -10.69
CA ILE A 490 37.94 -42.01 -10.98
C ILE A 490 38.65 -40.75 -10.47
N ALA A 491 39.14 -40.76 -9.23
CA ALA A 491 39.88 -39.64 -8.66
C ALA A 491 41.20 -39.35 -9.40
N ALA A 492 41.82 -40.37 -10.00
CA ALA A 492 43.06 -40.25 -10.76
C ALA A 492 42.86 -40.01 -12.27
N GLY A 493 41.63 -40.13 -12.78
CA GLY A 493 41.33 -40.16 -14.22
C GLY A 493 41.97 -41.33 -14.97
N THR A 494 42.27 -42.44 -14.28
CA THR A 494 42.96 -43.61 -14.84
C THR A 494 41.99 -44.75 -15.12
N ARG A 495 42.21 -45.50 -16.20
CA ARG A 495 41.43 -46.71 -16.51
C ARG A 495 41.49 -47.73 -15.37
N ASN A 496 42.69 -47.97 -14.88
CA ASN A 496 42.98 -48.97 -13.86
C ASN A 496 42.80 -48.40 -12.44
N ASN A 497 42.75 -49.28 -11.43
CA ASN A 497 42.74 -48.88 -10.02
C ASN A 497 44.13 -48.40 -9.54
N ALA A 498 44.29 -48.14 -8.24
CA ALA A 498 45.53 -47.61 -7.68
C ALA A 498 46.74 -48.56 -7.73
N HIS A 499 46.53 -49.86 -7.89
CA HIS A 499 47.59 -50.85 -8.14
C HIS A 499 47.91 -51.04 -9.63
N ASN A 500 47.31 -50.21 -10.50
CA ASN A 500 47.39 -50.35 -11.96
C ASN A 500 46.81 -51.68 -12.48
N VAL A 501 45.85 -52.26 -11.76
CA VAL A 501 45.09 -53.43 -12.20
C VAL A 501 43.82 -52.95 -12.91
N ASN A 502 43.52 -53.57 -14.06
CA ASN A 502 42.25 -53.37 -14.73
C ASN A 502 41.18 -54.20 -14.01
N LEU A 503 40.26 -53.54 -13.30
CA LEU A 503 39.22 -54.21 -12.53
C LEU A 503 38.32 -55.11 -13.38
N ALA A 504 38.00 -54.71 -14.62
CA ALA A 504 37.22 -55.53 -15.56
C ALA A 504 37.98 -56.77 -16.08
N ARG A 505 39.19 -57.02 -15.59
CA ARG A 505 40.02 -58.20 -15.89
C ARG A 505 40.44 -58.96 -14.63
N ASN A 506 39.94 -58.55 -13.45
CA ASN A 506 40.32 -59.09 -12.16
C ASN A 506 39.31 -60.12 -11.63
N PHE A 507 38.28 -60.51 -12.37
CA PHE A 507 37.25 -61.43 -11.86
C PHE A 507 37.66 -62.91 -12.00
N PRO A 508 37.17 -63.81 -11.13
CA PRO A 508 37.52 -65.24 -11.13
C PRO A 508 36.86 -66.06 -12.24
N SER A 509 36.85 -65.55 -13.49
CA SER A 509 36.42 -66.35 -14.63
C SER A 509 37.45 -67.43 -14.98
N ALA A 510 37.02 -68.51 -15.61
CA ALA A 510 37.86 -69.64 -15.97
C ALA A 510 38.98 -69.26 -16.96
N ASN A 511 38.78 -68.20 -17.73
CA ASN A 511 39.76 -67.68 -18.68
C ASN A 511 40.71 -66.60 -18.10
N TRP A 512 40.64 -66.29 -16.79
CA TRP A 512 41.44 -65.24 -16.16
C TRP A 512 42.95 -65.43 -16.39
N LYS A 513 43.66 -64.32 -16.59
CA LYS A 513 45.12 -64.26 -16.74
C LYS A 513 45.70 -63.09 -15.96
N ALA A 514 46.90 -63.27 -15.41
CA ALA A 514 47.64 -62.20 -14.73
C ALA A 514 48.07 -61.09 -15.71
N ASP A 515 48.59 -61.47 -16.88
CA ASP A 515 48.94 -60.56 -17.96
C ASP A 515 47.78 -60.44 -18.94
N ILE A 516 47.40 -59.22 -19.30
CA ILE A 516 46.23 -58.95 -20.15
C ILE A 516 46.62 -58.22 -21.42
N GLU A 517 45.83 -58.40 -22.48
CA GLU A 517 45.91 -57.55 -23.66
C GLU A 517 45.04 -56.30 -23.47
N THR A 518 45.52 -55.17 -23.98
CA THR A 518 44.79 -53.90 -24.01
C THR A 518 44.89 -53.28 -25.40
N ALA A 519 44.12 -52.23 -25.66
CA ALA A 519 44.26 -51.44 -26.89
C ALA A 519 45.66 -50.84 -27.10
N SER A 520 46.48 -50.77 -26.05
CA SER A 520 47.86 -50.26 -26.08
C SER A 520 48.92 -51.38 -26.00
N GLY A 521 48.53 -52.65 -26.12
CA GLY A 521 49.39 -53.83 -26.01
C GLY A 521 49.27 -54.55 -24.67
N VAL A 522 50.19 -55.49 -24.43
CA VAL A 522 50.22 -56.32 -23.21
C VAL A 522 50.48 -55.44 -21.98
N LEU A 523 49.65 -55.60 -20.95
CA LEU A 523 49.87 -55.04 -19.62
C LEU A 523 50.23 -56.17 -18.65
N PRO A 524 51.52 -56.34 -18.29
CA PRO A 524 51.95 -57.33 -17.31
C PRO A 524 51.33 -57.08 -15.93
N GLY A 525 50.79 -58.12 -15.31
CA GLY A 525 50.07 -58.04 -14.04
C GLY A 525 48.76 -57.24 -14.09
N GLY A 526 48.29 -56.82 -15.27
CA GLY A 526 47.10 -56.00 -15.41
C GLY A 526 45.79 -56.69 -15.03
N GLY A 527 45.78 -58.02 -14.92
CA GLY A 527 44.68 -58.83 -14.38
C GLY A 527 44.75 -59.03 -12.86
N GLY A 528 45.81 -58.55 -12.20
CA GLY A 528 46.08 -58.70 -10.77
C GLY A 528 46.97 -59.91 -10.42
N VAL A 529 47.34 -60.02 -9.14
CA VAL A 529 48.22 -61.11 -8.66
C VAL A 529 47.51 -62.48 -8.57
N SER A 530 46.19 -62.44 -8.45
CA SER A 530 45.28 -63.58 -8.50
C SER A 530 43.89 -63.07 -8.90
N PRO A 531 42.96 -63.92 -9.37
CA PRO A 531 41.59 -63.47 -9.56
C PRO A 531 40.98 -62.99 -8.24
N GLY A 532 40.25 -61.89 -8.28
CA GLY A 532 39.62 -61.21 -7.14
C GLY A 532 40.62 -60.58 -6.16
N SER A 533 41.85 -60.32 -6.60
CA SER A 533 42.91 -59.76 -5.73
C SER A 533 42.67 -58.32 -5.33
N GLU A 534 41.99 -57.52 -6.16
CA GLU A 534 41.76 -56.12 -5.88
C GLU A 534 40.57 -55.92 -4.95
N PRO A 535 40.69 -55.03 -3.94
CA PRO A 535 39.63 -54.83 -2.97
C PRO A 535 38.33 -54.31 -3.59
N GLU A 536 38.40 -53.55 -4.69
CA GLU A 536 37.22 -53.12 -5.45
C GLU A 536 36.49 -54.30 -6.09
N ALA A 537 37.22 -55.20 -6.75
CA ALA A 537 36.66 -56.40 -7.36
C ALA A 537 36.10 -57.36 -6.30
N ALA A 538 36.82 -57.53 -5.18
CA ALA A 538 36.37 -58.36 -4.06
C ALA A 538 35.06 -57.85 -3.45
N ALA A 539 34.90 -56.53 -3.30
CA ALA A 539 33.66 -55.93 -2.82
C ALA A 539 32.48 -56.20 -3.77
N LEU A 540 32.69 -56.06 -5.08
CA LEU A 540 31.65 -56.33 -6.07
C LEU A 540 31.32 -57.83 -6.13
N ILE A 541 32.30 -58.73 -6.10
CA ILE A 541 32.11 -60.18 -6.03
C ILE A 541 31.25 -60.56 -4.80
N ALA A 542 31.56 -60.00 -3.63
CA ALA A 542 30.83 -60.27 -2.41
C ALA A 542 29.37 -59.77 -2.49
N LEU A 543 29.17 -58.56 -3.03
CA LEU A 543 27.84 -58.00 -3.26
C LEU A 543 27.05 -58.89 -4.22
N THR A 544 27.60 -59.25 -5.37
CA THR A 544 26.92 -60.02 -6.40
C THR A 544 26.54 -61.42 -5.92
N ARG A 545 27.41 -62.08 -5.15
CA ARG A 545 27.09 -63.36 -4.49
C ARG A 545 25.98 -63.23 -3.46
N THR A 546 25.94 -62.11 -2.74
CA THR A 546 24.90 -61.83 -1.74
C THR A 546 23.56 -61.55 -2.39
N LEU A 547 23.54 -60.73 -3.44
CA LEU A 547 22.32 -60.33 -4.15
C LEU A 547 21.77 -61.44 -5.05
N ARG A 548 22.65 -62.26 -5.66
CA ARG A 548 22.32 -63.19 -6.75
C ARG A 548 21.34 -62.56 -7.76
N PRO A 549 21.73 -61.45 -8.41
CA PRO A 549 20.79 -60.69 -9.22
C PRO A 549 20.25 -61.53 -10.38
N ARG A 550 19.01 -61.23 -10.79
CA ARG A 550 18.37 -61.78 -11.99
C ARG A 550 19.07 -61.31 -13.27
N LEU A 551 19.65 -60.11 -13.22
CA LEU A 551 20.35 -59.47 -14.32
C LEU A 551 21.37 -58.48 -13.76
N GLU A 552 22.54 -58.44 -14.36
CA GLU A 552 23.51 -57.36 -14.17
C GLU A 552 23.66 -56.53 -15.44
N VAL A 553 23.82 -55.22 -15.27
CA VAL A 553 24.06 -54.29 -16.36
C VAL A 553 25.21 -53.36 -15.97
N SER A 554 26.38 -53.59 -16.57
CA SER A 554 27.57 -52.77 -16.37
C SER A 554 27.63 -51.63 -17.39
N PHE A 555 27.92 -50.42 -16.92
CA PHE A 555 28.09 -49.25 -17.77
C PHE A 555 29.56 -48.89 -17.91
N HIS A 556 29.96 -48.70 -19.17
CA HIS A 556 31.31 -48.40 -19.64
C HIS A 556 31.29 -47.24 -20.64
N ALA A 557 32.46 -46.77 -21.06
CA ALA A 557 32.60 -45.87 -22.19
C ALA A 557 33.96 -46.07 -22.91
N GLN A 558 34.07 -45.89 -24.23
CA GLN A 558 33.10 -45.33 -25.17
C GLN A 558 32.88 -46.22 -26.40
N GLY A 559 31.65 -46.23 -26.95
CA GLY A 559 31.38 -46.97 -28.18
C GLY A 559 29.94 -46.93 -28.73
N SER A 560 28.94 -46.55 -27.95
CA SER A 560 27.51 -46.76 -28.31
C SER A 560 27.24 -48.24 -28.65
N LEU A 561 27.72 -49.14 -27.79
CA LEU A 561 27.64 -50.59 -27.96
C LEU A 561 26.86 -51.25 -26.82
N VAL A 562 26.24 -52.38 -27.11
CA VAL A 562 25.66 -53.30 -26.12
C VAL A 562 26.29 -54.67 -26.30
N GLY A 563 27.00 -55.12 -25.27
CA GLY A 563 27.46 -56.48 -25.07
C GLY A 563 26.48 -57.27 -24.20
N ALA A 564 26.57 -58.59 -24.29
CA ALA A 564 25.82 -59.53 -23.48
C ALA A 564 26.70 -60.77 -23.32
N ASN A 565 26.72 -61.36 -22.12
CA ASN A 565 27.37 -62.65 -21.94
C ASN A 565 26.58 -63.77 -22.65
N LYS A 566 27.12 -64.99 -22.71
CA LYS A 566 26.48 -66.13 -23.41
C LYS A 566 25.48 -66.92 -22.55
N TYR A 567 25.10 -66.41 -21.39
CA TYR A 567 24.37 -67.16 -20.36
C TYR A 567 22.91 -66.72 -20.24
N ALA A 568 22.04 -67.69 -19.92
CA ALA A 568 20.61 -67.49 -19.79
C ALA A 568 19.99 -66.72 -20.98
N ASP A 569 19.21 -65.67 -20.70
CA ASP A 569 18.49 -64.87 -21.68
C ASP A 569 19.13 -63.48 -21.92
N SER A 570 20.42 -63.34 -21.64
CA SER A 570 21.18 -62.09 -21.80
C SER A 570 21.06 -61.47 -23.20
N VAL A 571 21.14 -62.28 -24.27
CA VAL A 571 21.12 -61.79 -25.67
C VAL A 571 19.76 -61.17 -26.02
N PRO A 572 18.61 -61.85 -25.81
CA PRO A 572 17.30 -61.21 -26.00
C PRO A 572 17.11 -59.91 -25.20
N ILE A 573 17.55 -59.86 -23.94
CA ILE A 573 17.46 -58.64 -23.11
C ILE A 573 18.33 -57.54 -23.74
N GLY A 574 19.56 -57.87 -24.13
CA GLY A 574 20.51 -56.96 -24.77
C GLY A 574 20.01 -56.42 -26.12
N GLU A 575 19.37 -57.25 -26.96
CA GLU A 575 18.75 -56.82 -28.22
C GLU A 575 17.66 -55.79 -27.97
N GLY A 576 16.80 -56.05 -26.99
CA GLY A 576 15.76 -55.14 -26.55
C GLY A 576 16.34 -53.81 -26.08
N TYR A 577 17.36 -53.87 -25.22
CA TYR A 577 18.08 -52.69 -24.72
C TYR A 577 18.68 -51.87 -25.88
N ALA A 578 19.50 -52.51 -26.72
CA ALA A 578 20.20 -51.87 -27.84
C ALA A 578 19.24 -51.18 -28.81
N LYS A 579 18.10 -51.81 -29.11
CA LYS A 579 17.06 -51.24 -29.98
C LYS A 579 16.45 -49.98 -29.37
N MET A 580 16.19 -49.96 -28.06
CA MET A 580 15.59 -48.80 -27.39
C MET A 580 16.53 -47.59 -27.37
N VAL A 581 17.83 -47.82 -27.22
CA VAL A 581 18.83 -46.75 -27.10
C VAL A 581 19.53 -46.42 -28.42
N GLY A 582 19.28 -47.21 -29.47
CA GLY A 582 19.86 -47.03 -30.81
C GLY A 582 21.33 -47.45 -30.92
N TYR A 583 21.77 -48.41 -30.11
CA TYR A 583 23.17 -48.84 -30.04
C TYR A 583 23.42 -50.08 -30.91
N LYS A 584 24.68 -50.28 -31.31
CA LYS A 584 25.10 -51.49 -32.02
C LYS A 584 25.40 -52.61 -31.02
N THR A 585 25.26 -53.87 -31.43
CA THR A 585 25.48 -55.02 -30.55
C THR A 585 26.85 -55.67 -30.77
N MET A 586 27.43 -56.29 -29.73
CA MET A 586 28.72 -57.00 -29.79
C MET A 586 28.72 -58.42 -29.14
N PHE A 587 27.55 -59.07 -29.04
CA PHE A 587 27.33 -60.30 -28.25
C PHE A 587 28.26 -61.49 -28.52
N TYR A 588 28.81 -61.60 -29.74
CA TYR A 588 29.62 -62.76 -30.15
C TYR A 588 30.96 -62.38 -30.78
N ASN A 589 31.27 -61.10 -30.81
CA ASN A 589 32.43 -60.57 -31.52
C ASN A 589 33.10 -59.43 -30.75
N ALA A 590 32.89 -59.34 -29.43
CA ALA A 590 33.45 -58.30 -28.58
C ALA A 590 34.97 -58.14 -28.77
N GLU A 591 35.76 -59.21 -28.75
CA GLU A 591 37.22 -59.14 -28.99
C GLU A 591 37.57 -58.61 -30.38
N ALA A 592 36.79 -58.97 -31.41
CA ALA A 592 37.00 -58.47 -32.78
C ALA A 592 36.63 -56.99 -32.93
N VAL A 593 35.60 -56.54 -32.20
CA VAL A 593 35.17 -55.14 -32.16
C VAL A 593 36.15 -54.29 -31.34
N MET A 594 36.63 -54.81 -30.21
CA MET A 594 37.55 -54.14 -29.29
C MET A 594 39.01 -54.18 -29.76
N GLY A 595 39.39 -55.19 -30.55
CA GLY A 595 40.71 -55.33 -31.15
C GLY A 595 41.77 -56.00 -30.26
N TYR A 596 41.39 -56.67 -29.18
CA TYR A 596 42.29 -57.37 -28.26
C TYR A 596 41.57 -58.49 -27.50
N SER A 597 42.32 -59.48 -26.99
CA SER A 597 41.74 -60.59 -26.23
C SER A 597 41.27 -60.15 -24.85
N ILE A 598 40.15 -60.70 -24.40
CA ILE A 598 39.53 -60.31 -23.15
C ILE A 598 39.46 -61.51 -22.18
N THR A 599 39.93 -61.31 -20.94
CA THR A 599 40.02 -62.34 -19.90
C THR A 599 39.66 -61.77 -18.54
N GLY A 600 39.14 -62.57 -17.61
CA GLY A 600 38.85 -62.09 -16.25
C GLY A 600 37.66 -61.12 -16.16
N GLU A 601 36.71 -61.19 -17.10
CA GLU A 601 35.55 -60.28 -17.16
C GLU A 601 34.54 -60.54 -16.06
N TYR A 602 33.87 -59.46 -15.65
CA TYR A 602 32.82 -59.51 -14.65
C TYR A 602 31.60 -60.30 -15.16
N GLU A 603 31.17 -59.99 -16.38
CA GLU A 603 30.00 -60.54 -17.05
C GLU A 603 30.16 -62.03 -17.34
N GLU A 604 31.37 -62.46 -17.71
CA GLU A 604 31.70 -63.87 -17.93
C GLU A 604 31.74 -64.64 -16.61
N TRP A 605 32.40 -64.10 -15.58
CA TRP A 605 32.46 -64.72 -14.25
C TRP A 605 31.07 -64.95 -13.66
N MET A 606 30.16 -63.99 -13.76
CA MET A 606 28.78 -64.12 -13.27
C MET A 606 28.01 -65.25 -13.97
N GLY A 607 28.23 -65.37 -15.27
CA GLY A 607 27.64 -66.44 -16.07
C GLY A 607 28.19 -67.82 -15.71
N GLU A 608 29.52 -67.95 -15.59
CA GLU A 608 30.19 -69.19 -15.23
C GLU A 608 29.84 -69.67 -13.81
N GLU A 609 29.86 -68.76 -12.83
CA GLU A 609 29.65 -69.13 -11.43
C GLU A 609 28.17 -69.34 -11.10
N MET A 610 27.28 -68.53 -11.66
CA MET A 610 25.89 -68.44 -11.19
C MET A 610 24.83 -68.57 -12.29
N ASN A 611 25.22 -68.71 -13.55
CA ASN A 611 24.33 -68.71 -14.71
C ASN A 611 23.41 -67.47 -14.75
N ILE A 612 23.97 -66.30 -14.39
CA ILE A 612 23.28 -65.02 -14.40
C ILE A 612 23.52 -64.31 -15.75
N PRO A 613 22.47 -63.80 -16.42
CA PRO A 613 22.65 -62.97 -17.60
C PRO A 613 23.24 -61.61 -17.20
N ALA A 614 24.17 -61.11 -18.02
CA ALA A 614 24.81 -59.82 -17.81
C ALA A 614 24.92 -59.05 -19.14
N LEU A 615 24.75 -57.73 -19.07
CA LEU A 615 24.89 -56.80 -20.18
C LEU A 615 26.02 -55.82 -19.92
N LEU A 616 26.71 -55.43 -20.99
CA LEU A 616 27.72 -54.37 -20.96
C LEU A 616 27.27 -53.24 -21.88
N ILE A 617 27.10 -52.04 -21.33
CA ILE A 617 26.65 -50.86 -22.06
C ILE A 617 27.82 -49.88 -22.24
N GLU A 618 28.32 -49.76 -23.47
CA GLU A 618 29.31 -48.74 -23.83
C GLU A 618 28.60 -47.44 -24.21
N LEU A 619 28.68 -46.42 -23.36
CA LEU A 619 28.13 -45.09 -23.62
C LEU A 619 28.86 -44.39 -24.79
N PRO A 620 28.32 -43.32 -25.38
CA PRO A 620 28.87 -42.74 -26.61
C PRO A 620 30.22 -42.04 -26.43
N THR A 621 30.45 -41.41 -25.28
CA THR A 621 31.70 -40.69 -24.97
C THR A 621 32.15 -40.92 -23.54
N LEU A 622 33.44 -40.68 -23.26
CA LEU A 622 34.03 -40.84 -21.92
C LEU A 622 33.43 -39.90 -20.87
N SER A 623 32.92 -38.72 -21.25
CA SER A 623 32.26 -37.75 -20.36
C SER A 623 30.80 -37.53 -20.76
N GLY A 624 29.99 -36.98 -19.84
CA GLY A 624 28.58 -36.66 -20.06
C GLY A 624 27.62 -37.42 -19.15
N ASN A 625 26.35 -37.03 -19.14
CA ASN A 625 25.27 -37.70 -18.42
C ASN A 625 24.24 -38.22 -19.44
N TYR A 626 24.10 -39.54 -19.54
CA TYR A 626 23.23 -40.18 -20.52
C TYR A 626 21.91 -40.68 -19.92
N PHE A 627 21.65 -40.43 -18.64
CA PHE A 627 20.48 -40.98 -17.94
C PHE A 627 19.16 -40.73 -18.70
N SER A 628 18.95 -39.51 -19.21
CA SER A 628 17.72 -39.17 -19.93
C SER A 628 17.51 -40.02 -21.19
N ALA A 629 18.58 -40.31 -21.94
CA ALA A 629 18.52 -41.17 -23.12
C ALA A 629 18.39 -42.66 -22.77
N GLN A 630 18.90 -43.06 -21.60
CA GLN A 630 18.88 -44.45 -21.12
C GLN A 630 17.61 -44.80 -20.31
N ARG A 631 16.86 -43.80 -19.81
CA ARG A 631 15.77 -43.98 -18.82
C ARG A 631 14.73 -45.02 -19.24
N SER A 632 14.23 -44.94 -20.48
CA SER A 632 13.21 -45.88 -20.97
C SER A 632 13.73 -47.31 -21.03
N ALA A 633 14.98 -47.50 -21.46
CA ALA A 633 15.62 -48.81 -21.50
C ALA A 633 15.89 -49.35 -20.10
N LEU A 634 16.38 -48.51 -19.18
CA LEU A 634 16.57 -48.86 -17.76
C LEU A 634 15.26 -49.34 -17.11
N LEU A 635 14.19 -48.57 -17.22
CA LEU A 635 12.88 -48.94 -16.66
C LEU A 635 12.32 -50.22 -17.29
N THR A 636 12.46 -50.38 -18.61
CA THR A 636 12.00 -51.60 -19.31
C THR A 636 12.81 -52.82 -18.89
N THR A 637 14.12 -52.66 -18.70
CA THR A 637 15.02 -53.74 -18.27
C THR A 637 14.68 -54.20 -16.86
N VAL A 638 14.29 -53.28 -15.98
CA VAL A 638 13.85 -53.61 -14.61
C VAL A 638 12.50 -54.33 -14.57
N ALA A 639 11.69 -54.21 -15.62
CA ALA A 639 10.36 -54.84 -15.72
C ALA A 639 10.35 -56.25 -16.35
N GLN A 640 11.49 -56.73 -16.85
CA GLN A 640 11.67 -58.08 -17.42
C GLN A 640 12.12 -59.07 -16.34
#